data_AF-A0A5C6CSS7-F1
#
_entry.id   AF-A0A5C6CSS7-F1
#
_cell.length_a   1.000
_cell.length_b   1.000
_cell.length_c   1.000
_cell.angle_alpha   90.00
_cell.angle_beta   90.00
_cell.angle_gamma   90.00
#
_symmetry.space_group_name_H-M   'P 1'
#
loop_
_entity.id
_entity.type
_entity.pdbx_description
1 polymer ?
#
loop_
_entity_poly.entity_id
_entity_poly.type
_entity_poly.pdbx_seq_one_letter_code
_entity_poly.pdbx_strand_id
1 'polypeptide(L)'
;MFVWKMTLCLSGCRNTIPMNNRDTMLNPTIKTSHRFAVSLGYLMVSLLITPATAVDVSISNQVVGKTPGLIGYNSGHFMPGSNTAAWWKYSGVNAARVWATPGDVENGDDNGIEGDGVFSSQSFLERRIALRADPLNPNFINWAHFENGYQSTLSGNNKIQLDYAFSELRGMGVTPLVVIHRTDNADPWASSGTQAGWGDRWEYWQHYYAQAFYLAKNYDIERFQMFNEPTHSSQDISQPDYLERLQFASDAVQSAVADVNSLYGKSLVPQMQGPVSAGGTTLFSANPGGDPRDDTTGWGQLILQNQHTDVLGDVDPNSNLIQTYAYQQYNAAPTTFGNEVNTFQNLLNTTPGGEGLKLALTEFNVHTAGVFDTLPETLDSPSKVARWGSILSNLANSEPDELYVFKFSQTTKGGGGIAKNGVHFVDNDSAPYNIGGSTNGAEIVRLFTKAFAGAQDLLAVPNASGTGASDLSLAAAHNPTKGVYSVFSSNSSTSSRPLNLDLNALGIPTGARIMIEEVSSASHGEVHAVIDLPVSGLISLTQPAESVFLITASVAAPTYSVTLGATDDAMVKSGANSSVNYGASPNLYAKNDATNANARNVSFIKFDAGDIDPEGVDQAILRVLGENAGSASEVITHVYGIADDNWDESTINWNNAPNLADGLGTMDDISQNFIEDIGGSASIVGHLTGTAGEQEILLDVTNFVRDHPDSAITFLIAREVRFDGEDVDDALTSLKLASKERTGDPGPQLMLSLNELALVTDFNGDGTIDGVDLLDWQKGFGMTSGATRADGDADKDGDVDGRDFLLWQRSQGKSINPPTMLRAVPEPASILLTLSLLMASVLRRSH
;
A
#
# COMPACT_ATOMS: atom_id res chain seq x y z
N MET A 1 -60.90 -8.07 -13.80
CA MET A 1 -60.56 -9.46 -13.42
C MET A 1 -59.77 -9.35 -12.12
N PHE A 2 -60.41 -9.75 -11.02
CA PHE A 2 -60.09 -9.54 -9.59
C PHE A 2 -58.82 -10.35 -9.14
N VAL A 3 -58.00 -10.09 -8.10
CA VAL A 3 -58.09 -9.47 -6.74
C VAL A 3 -56.63 -9.03 -6.33
N TRP A 4 -56.29 -7.79 -5.91
CA TRP A 4 -56.00 -7.23 -4.55
C TRP A 4 -55.35 -8.17 -3.49
N LYS A 5 -54.26 -7.90 -2.71
CA LYS A 5 -53.69 -6.80 -1.86
C LYS A 5 -53.68 -7.20 -0.35
N MET A 6 -52.57 -6.87 0.35
CA MET A 6 -52.37 -6.57 1.80
C MET A 6 -52.01 -7.64 2.87
N THR A 7 -50.75 -7.52 3.36
CA THR A 7 -50.24 -7.12 4.70
C THR A 7 -50.60 -7.82 6.05
N LEU A 8 -49.54 -7.94 6.88
CA LEU A 8 -49.39 -7.81 8.36
C LEU A 8 -49.47 -9.05 9.30
N CYS A 9 -48.31 -9.30 9.94
CA CYS A 9 -48.02 -9.44 11.39
C CYS A 9 -48.83 -10.38 12.27
N LEU A 10 -48.14 -11.17 13.12
CA LEU A 10 -48.51 -11.40 14.53
C LEU A 10 -47.39 -12.08 15.34
N SER A 11 -47.02 -11.40 16.43
CA SER A 11 -46.22 -11.84 17.57
C SER A 11 -47.06 -12.66 18.56
N GLY A 12 -46.45 -13.48 19.42
CA GLY A 12 -47.16 -14.03 20.60
C GLY A 12 -46.47 -15.15 21.38
N CYS A 13 -45.91 -14.81 22.55
CA CYS A 13 -45.22 -15.63 23.55
C CYS A 13 -46.09 -16.63 24.37
N ARG A 14 -45.42 -17.60 25.03
CA ARG A 14 -45.46 -18.01 26.49
C ARG A 14 -45.21 -19.53 26.65
N ASN A 15 -44.13 -20.00 27.32
CA ASN A 15 -43.94 -20.26 28.78
C ASN A 15 -45.06 -21.11 29.42
N THR A 16 -44.90 -22.19 30.23
CA THR A 16 -43.82 -22.70 31.12
C THR A 16 -44.29 -24.00 31.86
N ILE A 17 -43.41 -25.00 32.10
CA ILE A 17 -43.14 -25.80 33.36
C ILE A 17 -44.26 -26.73 33.96
N PRO A 18 -44.07 -27.79 34.84
CA PRO A 18 -42.90 -28.26 35.65
C PRO A 18 -42.54 -29.79 35.78
N MET A 19 -41.30 -30.02 36.26
CA MET A 19 -40.75 -30.89 37.35
C MET A 19 -41.46 -32.21 37.82
N ASN A 20 -40.73 -33.33 38.05
CA ASN A 20 -39.94 -33.67 39.28
C ASN A 20 -39.54 -35.18 39.41
N ASN A 21 -38.25 -35.43 39.71
CA ASN A 21 -37.63 -36.35 40.71
C ASN A 21 -37.98 -37.87 40.92
N ARG A 22 -36.91 -38.72 40.90
CA ARG A 22 -36.36 -39.64 41.96
C ARG A 22 -35.94 -41.07 41.52
N ASP A 23 -34.70 -41.42 41.90
CA ASP A 23 -34.19 -42.71 42.47
C ASP A 23 -34.31 -44.01 41.62
N THR A 24 -33.32 -44.90 41.42
CA THR A 24 -32.25 -45.43 42.29
C THR A 24 -31.36 -46.46 41.54
N MET A 25 -30.05 -46.47 41.85
CA MET A 25 -29.17 -47.62 42.14
C MET A 25 -28.69 -48.69 41.11
N LEU A 26 -27.36 -48.94 41.22
CA LEU A 26 -26.57 -50.20 41.07
C LEU A 26 -25.78 -50.45 39.76
N ASN A 27 -24.46 -50.21 39.87
CA ASN A 27 -23.38 -50.96 39.20
C ASN A 27 -23.19 -52.32 39.94
N PRO A 28 -22.54 -53.40 39.42
CA PRO A 28 -21.32 -53.35 38.60
C PRO A 28 -21.14 -54.50 37.56
N THR A 29 -19.91 -54.63 37.04
CA THR A 29 -19.15 -55.84 36.61
C THR A 29 -18.77 -56.04 35.12
N ILE A 30 -17.51 -55.69 34.82
CA ILE A 30 -16.41 -56.44 34.16
C ILE A 30 -16.75 -57.55 33.13
N LYS A 31 -16.30 -57.41 31.87
CA LYS A 31 -15.24 -58.23 31.20
C LYS A 31 -15.29 -58.14 29.66
N THR A 32 -14.09 -57.89 29.12
CA THR A 32 -13.58 -58.16 27.77
C THR A 32 -14.05 -59.47 27.12
N SER A 33 -14.30 -59.47 25.80
CA SER A 33 -13.47 -60.16 24.78
C SER A 33 -14.24 -60.62 23.51
N HIS A 34 -13.70 -60.23 22.34
CA HIS A 34 -13.57 -60.99 21.08
C HIS A 34 -14.72 -61.11 20.05
N ARG A 35 -14.48 -60.39 18.93
CA ARG A 35 -14.47 -60.81 17.50
C ARG A 35 -15.73 -61.41 16.86
N PHE A 36 -16.27 -60.70 15.85
CA PHE A 36 -16.58 -61.29 14.54
C PHE A 36 -16.35 -60.26 13.43
N ALA A 37 -15.68 -60.70 12.36
CA ALA A 37 -15.26 -59.92 11.21
C ALA A 37 -16.36 -59.84 10.15
N VAL A 38 -16.49 -58.67 9.52
CA VAL A 38 -17.05 -58.53 8.17
C VAL A 38 -16.13 -57.60 7.39
N SER A 39 -15.43 -58.18 6.41
CA SER A 39 -14.61 -57.49 5.43
C SER A 39 -15.51 -56.75 4.42
N LEU A 40 -15.36 -55.44 4.31
CA LEU A 40 -15.82 -54.68 3.14
C LEU A 40 -14.59 -54.00 2.52
N GLY A 41 -14.28 -54.37 1.28
CA GLY A 41 -13.16 -53.83 0.53
C GLY A 41 -13.37 -52.36 0.19
N TYR A 42 -12.45 -51.52 0.63
CA TYR A 42 -12.27 -50.19 0.04
C TYR A 42 -11.50 -50.37 -1.26
N LEU A 43 -12.22 -50.24 -2.37
CA LEU A 43 -11.66 -49.99 -3.68
C LEU A 43 -11.07 -48.57 -3.63
N MET A 44 -9.76 -48.42 -3.42
CA MET A 44 -9.08 -47.17 -3.73
C MET A 44 -9.13 -46.99 -5.24
N VAL A 45 -10.09 -46.21 -5.72
CA VAL A 45 -9.95 -45.54 -7.01
C VAL A 45 -8.95 -44.42 -6.78
N SER A 46 -7.67 -44.74 -6.87
CA SER A 46 -6.66 -43.72 -7.15
C SER A 46 -7.00 -43.15 -8.53
N LEU A 47 -7.77 -42.06 -8.55
CA LEU A 47 -7.77 -41.18 -9.71
C LEU A 47 -6.31 -40.84 -9.94
N LEU A 48 -5.78 -41.28 -11.08
CA LEU A 48 -4.58 -40.70 -11.67
C LEU A 48 -4.91 -39.24 -11.96
N ILE A 49 -4.82 -38.37 -10.95
CA ILE A 49 -4.68 -36.94 -11.15
C ILE A 49 -3.31 -36.83 -11.81
N THR A 50 -3.28 -36.72 -13.14
CA THR A 50 -2.09 -36.26 -13.82
C THR A 50 -1.71 -34.94 -13.17
N PRO A 51 -0.51 -34.80 -12.58
CA PRO A 51 -0.11 -33.52 -12.00
C PRO A 51 -0.32 -32.46 -13.06
N ALA A 52 -0.97 -31.35 -12.69
CA ALA A 52 -1.12 -30.23 -13.60
C ALA A 52 0.28 -29.87 -14.10
N THR A 53 0.47 -29.90 -15.42
CA THR A 53 1.72 -29.47 -16.03
C THR A 53 1.95 -28.02 -15.64
N ALA A 54 3.14 -27.70 -15.13
CA ALA A 54 3.47 -26.33 -14.77
C ALA A 54 3.32 -25.39 -15.97
N VAL A 55 2.93 -24.14 -15.69
CA VAL A 55 2.97 -23.05 -16.66
C VAL A 55 4.41 -22.59 -16.77
N ASP A 56 4.97 -22.63 -17.97
CA ASP A 56 6.31 -22.11 -18.22
C ASP A 56 6.20 -20.60 -18.50
N VAL A 57 6.88 -19.78 -17.71
CA VAL A 57 6.89 -18.32 -17.83
C VAL A 57 8.32 -17.85 -18.06
N SER A 58 8.54 -17.14 -19.16
CA SER A 58 9.84 -16.58 -19.53
C SER A 58 9.82 -15.06 -19.42
N ILE A 59 10.81 -14.49 -18.74
CA ILE A 59 10.92 -13.05 -18.54
C ILE A 59 11.98 -12.50 -19.50
N SER A 60 11.65 -11.40 -20.20
CA SER A 60 12.57 -10.69 -21.09
C SER A 60 13.19 -9.49 -20.38
N ASN A 61 14.43 -9.14 -20.72
CA ASN A 61 15.07 -7.89 -20.29
C ASN A 61 14.82 -6.72 -21.27
N GLN A 62 14.02 -6.93 -22.31
CA GLN A 62 13.69 -5.89 -23.28
C GLN A 62 12.83 -4.82 -22.62
N VAL A 63 13.37 -3.61 -22.47
CA VAL A 63 12.60 -2.42 -22.10
C VAL A 63 11.72 -2.02 -23.28
N VAL A 64 10.40 -1.93 -23.06
CA VAL A 64 9.41 -1.55 -24.08
C VAL A 64 8.84 -0.15 -23.86
N GLY A 65 9.00 0.39 -22.65
CA GLY A 65 8.32 1.61 -22.26
C GLY A 65 8.62 2.04 -20.83
N LYS A 66 7.72 2.82 -20.25
CA LYS A 66 7.80 3.25 -18.85
C LYS A 66 6.57 2.82 -18.07
N THR A 67 6.79 2.44 -16.81
CA THR A 67 5.68 2.21 -15.87
C THR A 67 5.00 3.55 -15.54
N PRO A 68 3.80 3.56 -14.92
CA PRO A 68 3.18 4.82 -14.52
C PRO A 68 4.10 5.69 -13.67
N GLY A 69 4.14 6.99 -13.98
CA GLY A 69 4.89 7.95 -13.18
C GLY A 69 4.27 8.12 -11.80
N LEU A 70 2.93 8.17 -11.77
CA LEU A 70 2.15 8.41 -10.56
C LEU A 70 1.10 7.32 -10.33
N ILE A 71 1.11 6.73 -9.15
CA ILE A 71 0.11 5.80 -8.66
C ILE A 71 -0.35 6.31 -7.30
N GLY A 72 -1.66 6.54 -7.18
CA GLY A 72 -2.23 7.20 -6.03
C GLY A 72 -3.62 6.71 -5.65
N TYR A 73 -4.15 7.30 -4.60
CA TYR A 73 -5.54 7.15 -4.19
C TYR A 73 -6.31 8.45 -4.35
N ASN A 74 -7.63 8.31 -4.54
CA ASN A 74 -8.55 9.41 -4.20
C ASN A 74 -8.73 9.44 -2.69
N SER A 75 -8.53 10.61 -2.10
CA SER A 75 -8.46 10.78 -0.65
C SER A 75 -9.73 10.38 0.08
N GLY A 76 -9.56 9.72 1.23
CA GLY A 76 -10.61 9.42 2.21
C GLY A 76 -10.64 10.45 3.34
N HIS A 77 -10.96 10.03 4.56
CA HIS A 77 -10.73 10.86 5.74
C HIS A 77 -9.23 11.16 5.87
N PHE A 78 -8.86 12.37 6.31
CA PHE A 78 -7.45 12.78 6.52
C PHE A 78 -7.40 13.94 7.53
N MET A 79 -7.27 13.60 8.82
CA MET A 79 -7.41 14.55 9.94
C MET A 79 -6.19 14.55 10.86
N PRO A 80 -5.88 15.68 11.52
CA PRO A 80 -4.86 15.70 12.57
C PRO A 80 -5.13 14.67 13.67
N GLY A 81 -4.07 13.99 14.11
CA GLY A 81 -4.15 12.93 15.12
C GLY A 81 -4.73 11.61 14.63
N SER A 82 -5.15 11.52 13.36
CA SER A 82 -5.54 10.24 12.74
C SER A 82 -4.30 9.46 12.28
N ASN A 83 -4.41 8.13 12.27
CA ASN A 83 -3.37 7.25 11.73
C ASN A 83 -3.37 7.16 10.19
N THR A 84 -4.16 7.98 9.49
CA THR A 84 -4.31 7.94 8.02
C THR A 84 -2.97 8.07 7.31
N ALA A 85 -2.14 9.04 7.70
CA ALA A 85 -0.84 9.28 7.07
C ALA A 85 0.08 8.04 7.16
N ALA A 86 0.05 7.32 8.28
CA ALA A 86 0.82 6.08 8.46
C ALA A 86 0.43 5.00 7.44
N TRP A 87 -0.87 4.82 7.20
CA TRP A 87 -1.38 3.88 6.20
C TRP A 87 -1.07 4.31 4.76
N TRP A 88 -1.06 5.61 4.48
CA TRP A 88 -0.58 6.13 3.19
C TRP A 88 0.90 5.82 2.99
N LYS A 89 1.75 6.09 3.99
CA LYS A 89 3.18 5.74 3.96
C LYS A 89 3.39 4.24 3.70
N TYR A 90 2.67 3.39 4.41
CA TYR A 90 2.73 1.94 4.26
C TYR A 90 2.31 1.44 2.88
N SER A 91 1.27 2.04 2.29
CA SER A 91 0.83 1.68 0.93
C SER A 91 1.87 1.98 -0.15
N GLY A 92 2.83 2.87 0.12
CA GLY A 92 3.91 3.24 -0.79
C GLY A 92 3.50 4.09 -2.00
N VAL A 93 2.23 4.52 -2.09
CA VAL A 93 1.75 5.37 -3.21
C VAL A 93 2.51 6.68 -3.27
N ASN A 94 2.71 7.20 -4.49
CA ASN A 94 3.45 8.45 -4.71
C ASN A 94 2.57 9.59 -5.22
N ALA A 95 1.25 9.39 -5.29
CA ALA A 95 0.29 10.43 -5.66
C ALA A 95 -0.99 10.42 -4.80
N ALA A 96 -1.66 11.57 -4.72
CA ALA A 96 -2.94 11.73 -4.04
C ALA A 96 -3.88 12.60 -4.87
N ARG A 97 -5.11 12.17 -5.13
CA ARG A 97 -6.14 13.04 -5.70
C ARG A 97 -7.04 13.55 -4.58
N VAL A 98 -6.95 14.84 -4.28
CA VAL A 98 -7.55 15.48 -3.10
C VAL A 98 -8.54 16.54 -3.52
N TRP A 99 -9.74 16.50 -2.93
CA TRP A 99 -10.77 17.50 -3.17
C TRP A 99 -10.56 18.71 -2.26
N ALA A 100 -10.36 19.88 -2.85
CA ALA A 100 -10.44 21.16 -2.15
C ALA A 100 -11.81 21.76 -2.45
N THR A 101 -12.82 21.37 -1.66
CA THR A 101 -14.21 21.79 -1.87
C THR A 101 -14.28 23.32 -1.89
N PRO A 102 -14.65 23.96 -3.02
CA PRO A 102 -14.63 25.42 -3.13
C PRO A 102 -15.41 26.12 -2.02
N GLY A 103 -16.63 25.66 -1.74
CA GLY A 103 -17.49 26.24 -0.70
C GLY A 103 -17.04 26.00 0.74
N ASP A 104 -16.00 25.21 0.99
CA ASP A 104 -15.36 25.09 2.31
C ASP A 104 -14.13 26.00 2.43
N VAL A 105 -13.43 26.27 1.32
CA VAL A 105 -12.23 27.13 1.27
C VAL A 105 -12.60 28.61 1.14
N GLU A 106 -13.61 28.91 0.32
CA GLU A 106 -14.19 30.23 0.11
C GLU A 106 -15.72 30.09 0.09
N ASN A 107 -16.37 30.21 1.24
CA ASN A 107 -17.81 29.94 1.41
C ASN A 107 -18.73 31.13 1.05
N GLY A 108 -18.14 32.14 0.43
CA GLY A 108 -18.72 33.38 -0.07
C GLY A 108 -17.58 34.28 -0.54
N ASP A 109 -17.89 35.29 -1.35
CA ASP A 109 -16.89 36.25 -1.83
C ASP A 109 -16.02 36.78 -0.67
N ASP A 110 -14.70 36.73 -0.87
CA ASP A 110 -13.69 36.86 0.17
C ASP A 110 -13.66 38.24 0.85
N ASN A 111 -14.20 39.25 0.15
CA ASN A 111 -14.25 40.64 0.56
C ASN A 111 -15.67 41.24 0.55
N GLY A 112 -16.65 40.52 -0.01
CA GLY A 112 -18.07 40.86 -0.03
C GLY A 112 -18.48 41.92 -1.08
N ILE A 113 -17.64 42.16 -2.08
CA ILE A 113 -17.88 43.02 -3.25
C ILE A 113 -17.80 42.19 -4.55
N GLU A 114 -18.91 41.56 -4.91
CA GLU A 114 -19.02 40.76 -6.14
C GLU A 114 -18.51 41.49 -7.40
N GLY A 115 -17.62 40.82 -8.12
CA GLY A 115 -17.01 41.22 -9.37
C GLY A 115 -15.87 42.22 -9.22
N ASP A 116 -15.61 42.78 -8.03
CA ASP A 116 -14.49 43.70 -7.74
C ASP A 116 -14.31 44.85 -8.76
N GLY A 117 -15.42 45.36 -9.32
CA GLY A 117 -15.38 46.42 -10.33
C GLY A 117 -15.04 45.95 -11.75
N VAL A 118 -15.07 44.65 -12.02
CA VAL A 118 -14.98 44.04 -13.35
C VAL A 118 -16.36 43.98 -13.99
N PHE A 119 -16.50 44.52 -15.20
CA PHE A 119 -17.78 44.62 -15.92
C PHE A 119 -17.66 44.44 -17.44
N SER A 120 -16.46 44.11 -17.93
CA SER A 120 -16.10 43.91 -19.33
C SER A 120 -14.82 43.07 -19.44
N SER A 121 -14.55 42.50 -20.62
CA SER A 121 -13.28 41.83 -20.91
C SER A 121 -12.07 42.72 -20.66
N GLN A 122 -12.16 44.01 -21.03
CA GLN A 122 -11.08 44.97 -20.82
C GLN A 122 -10.79 45.19 -19.34
N SER A 123 -11.82 45.44 -18.53
CA SER A 123 -11.67 45.59 -17.08
C SER A 123 -11.17 44.31 -16.40
N PHE A 124 -11.55 43.13 -16.92
CA PHE A 124 -11.04 41.84 -16.44
C PHE A 124 -9.53 41.74 -16.66
N LEU A 125 -9.05 42.01 -17.89
CA LEU A 125 -7.63 41.98 -18.21
C LEU A 125 -6.83 42.99 -17.37
N GLU A 126 -7.36 44.20 -17.16
CA GLU A 126 -6.74 45.22 -16.32
C GLU A 126 -6.63 44.78 -14.85
N ARG A 127 -7.69 44.21 -14.29
CA ARG A 127 -7.73 43.73 -12.90
C ARG A 127 -6.82 42.51 -12.72
N ARG A 128 -6.80 41.57 -13.67
CA ARG A 128 -5.86 40.44 -13.71
C ARG A 128 -4.41 40.91 -13.70
N ILE A 129 -4.04 41.85 -14.57
CA ILE A 129 -2.67 42.41 -14.60
C ILE A 129 -2.32 43.05 -13.25
N ALA A 130 -3.24 43.81 -12.66
CA ALA A 130 -3.00 44.49 -11.40
C ALA A 130 -2.85 43.51 -10.22
N LEU A 131 -3.64 42.44 -10.17
CA LEU A 131 -3.51 41.38 -9.17
C LEU A 131 -2.16 40.67 -9.29
N ARG A 132 -1.78 40.26 -10.50
CA ARG A 132 -0.52 39.54 -10.76
C ARG A 132 0.73 40.38 -10.48
N ALA A 133 0.63 41.71 -10.58
CA ALA A 133 1.71 42.63 -10.25
C ALA A 133 1.96 42.75 -8.73
N ASP A 134 0.95 42.48 -7.90
CA ASP A 134 1.04 42.49 -6.43
C ASP A 134 0.11 41.42 -5.81
N PRO A 135 0.42 40.11 -5.96
CA PRO A 135 -0.49 39.02 -5.58
C PRO A 135 -0.83 38.96 -4.08
N LEU A 136 -0.03 39.58 -3.22
CA LEU A 136 -0.23 39.59 -1.77
C LEU A 136 -1.08 40.77 -1.29
N ASN A 137 -1.59 41.59 -2.20
CA ASN A 137 -2.34 42.78 -1.87
C ASN A 137 -3.76 42.44 -1.39
N PRO A 138 -4.14 42.84 -0.16
CA PRO A 138 -5.43 42.48 0.42
C PRO A 138 -6.63 43.19 -0.22
N ASN A 139 -6.42 44.12 -1.15
CA ASN A 139 -7.49 44.70 -1.96
C ASN A 139 -7.87 43.82 -3.16
N PHE A 140 -7.15 42.72 -3.37
CA PHE A 140 -7.44 41.75 -4.43
C PHE A 140 -7.76 40.39 -3.86
N ILE A 141 -7.07 39.93 -2.82
CA ILE A 141 -7.38 38.63 -2.20
C ILE A 141 -7.29 38.79 -0.68
N ASN A 142 -8.35 38.42 0.02
CA ASN A 142 -8.37 38.29 1.47
C ASN A 142 -7.72 36.96 1.89
N TRP A 143 -6.38 36.93 1.91
CA TRP A 143 -5.62 35.72 2.24
C TRP A 143 -6.00 35.07 3.58
N ALA A 144 -6.39 35.86 4.57
CA ALA A 144 -6.83 35.33 5.86
C ALA A 144 -8.13 34.51 5.74
N HIS A 145 -9.00 34.82 4.77
CA HIS A 145 -10.20 34.03 4.49
C HIS A 145 -9.82 32.63 3.99
N PHE A 146 -8.97 32.57 2.95
CA PHE A 146 -8.48 31.31 2.38
C PHE A 146 -7.69 30.47 3.40
N GLU A 147 -6.77 31.10 4.15
CA GLU A 147 -6.00 30.45 5.22
C GLU A 147 -6.92 29.76 6.24
N ASN A 148 -7.97 30.44 6.69
CA ASN A 148 -8.95 29.86 7.60
C ASN A 148 -9.72 28.68 6.96
N GLY A 149 -10.05 28.79 5.67
CA GLY A 149 -10.69 27.73 4.89
C GLY A 149 -9.85 26.45 4.86
N TYR A 150 -8.56 26.55 4.55
CA TYR A 150 -7.64 25.40 4.51
C TYR A 150 -7.37 24.76 5.89
N GLN A 151 -7.52 25.52 6.97
CA GLN A 151 -7.44 25.02 8.35
C GLN A 151 -8.75 24.40 8.85
N SER A 152 -9.86 24.60 8.13
CA SER A 152 -11.15 24.05 8.50
C SER A 152 -11.31 22.59 8.06
N THR A 153 -12.27 21.88 8.68
CA THR A 153 -12.65 20.54 8.25
C THR A 153 -13.70 20.63 7.15
N LEU A 154 -13.48 19.95 6.03
CA LEU A 154 -14.40 19.92 4.90
C LEU A 154 -15.80 19.39 5.30
N SER A 155 -16.84 19.94 4.69
CA SER A 155 -18.25 19.64 5.01
C SER A 155 -18.77 18.32 4.41
N GLY A 156 -18.00 17.69 3.51
CA GLY A 156 -18.35 16.46 2.81
C GLY A 156 -18.36 15.17 3.66
N ASN A 157 -18.64 14.04 3.00
CA ASN A 157 -18.62 12.71 3.64
C ASN A 157 -17.22 12.32 4.12
N ASN A 158 -16.19 12.67 3.34
CA ASN A 158 -14.81 12.57 3.79
C ASN A 158 -14.52 13.75 4.73
N LYS A 159 -13.97 13.47 5.92
CA LYS A 159 -13.48 14.49 6.85
C LYS A 159 -12.01 14.74 6.60
N ILE A 160 -11.70 15.91 6.06
CA ILE A 160 -10.34 16.29 5.68
C ILE A 160 -10.06 17.69 6.22
N GLN A 161 -8.89 17.90 6.80
CA GLN A 161 -8.33 19.23 7.01
C GLN A 161 -7.18 19.43 6.02
N LEU A 162 -7.34 20.36 5.08
CA LEU A 162 -6.50 20.43 3.88
C LEU A 162 -5.04 20.80 4.20
N ASP A 163 -4.80 21.78 5.06
CA ASP A 163 -3.44 22.18 5.45
C ASP A 163 -2.66 21.01 6.07
N TYR A 164 -3.33 20.24 6.92
CA TYR A 164 -2.75 19.04 7.52
C TYR A 164 -2.49 17.98 6.45
N ALA A 165 -3.49 17.65 5.63
CA ALA A 165 -3.36 16.63 4.59
C ALA A 165 -2.21 16.95 3.62
N PHE A 166 -2.11 18.18 3.11
CA PHE A 166 -1.03 18.56 2.20
C PHE A 166 0.34 18.63 2.86
N SER A 167 0.42 18.99 4.15
CA SER A 167 1.67 18.91 4.92
C SER A 167 2.17 17.46 5.03
N GLU A 168 1.29 16.53 5.42
CA GLU A 168 1.63 15.11 5.56
C GLU A 168 2.00 14.48 4.20
N LEU A 169 1.20 14.72 3.16
CA LEU A 169 1.47 14.22 1.81
C LEU A 169 2.84 14.70 1.31
N ARG A 170 3.16 15.98 1.49
CA ARG A 170 4.47 16.54 1.14
C ARG A 170 5.59 15.89 1.95
N GLY A 171 5.42 15.72 3.25
CA GLY A 171 6.41 15.08 4.13
C GLY A 171 6.73 13.64 3.72
N MET A 172 5.75 12.94 3.15
CA MET A 172 5.91 11.57 2.62
C MET A 172 6.42 11.51 1.17
N GLY A 173 6.60 12.64 0.49
CA GLY A 173 6.95 12.66 -0.94
C GLY A 173 5.80 12.26 -1.87
N VAL A 174 4.55 12.34 -1.39
CA VAL A 174 3.34 12.03 -2.17
C VAL A 174 2.88 13.28 -2.91
N THR A 175 2.78 13.19 -4.23
CA THR A 175 2.45 14.34 -5.10
C THR A 175 0.92 14.55 -5.19
N PRO A 176 0.38 15.71 -4.76
CA PRO A 176 -1.05 15.96 -4.86
C PRO A 176 -1.51 16.29 -6.29
N LEU A 177 -2.74 15.94 -6.59
CA LEU A 177 -3.59 16.42 -7.68
C LEU A 177 -4.83 17.02 -7.03
N VAL A 178 -4.98 18.34 -7.09
CA VAL A 178 -6.04 19.05 -6.36
C VAL A 178 -7.25 19.28 -7.26
N VAL A 179 -8.41 18.80 -6.82
CA VAL A 179 -9.69 19.02 -7.49
C VAL A 179 -10.35 20.24 -6.87
N ILE A 180 -10.35 21.36 -7.59
CA ILE A 180 -11.07 22.58 -7.25
C ILE A 180 -12.39 22.52 -8.01
N HIS A 181 -13.43 21.94 -7.41
CA HIS A 181 -14.65 21.56 -8.12
C HIS A 181 -15.77 22.60 -8.01
N ARG A 182 -15.73 23.66 -8.84
CA ARG A 182 -16.71 24.75 -8.82
C ARG A 182 -17.71 24.60 -9.97
N THR A 183 -18.92 24.09 -9.67
CA THR A 183 -19.91 23.67 -10.68
C THR A 183 -20.76 24.82 -11.22
N ASP A 184 -21.32 24.64 -12.42
CA ASP A 184 -22.28 25.56 -13.05
C ASP A 184 -23.58 25.73 -12.24
N ASN A 185 -24.02 24.66 -11.57
CA ASN A 185 -25.20 24.69 -10.72
C ASN A 185 -24.98 25.42 -9.39
N ALA A 186 -23.79 25.30 -8.80
CA ALA A 186 -23.45 25.99 -7.56
C ALA A 186 -23.10 27.47 -7.82
N ASP A 187 -22.44 27.74 -8.96
CA ASP A 187 -21.94 29.06 -9.35
C ASP A 187 -22.35 29.40 -10.79
N PRO A 188 -23.64 29.72 -11.02
CA PRO A 188 -24.14 30.03 -12.35
C PRO A 188 -23.63 31.39 -12.85
N TRP A 189 -23.13 31.44 -14.08
CA TRP A 189 -22.66 32.67 -14.69
C TRP A 189 -23.80 33.41 -15.42
N ALA A 190 -23.90 34.71 -15.17
CA ALA A 190 -24.64 35.61 -16.03
C ALA A 190 -23.98 35.73 -17.41
N SER A 191 -24.78 36.17 -18.39
CA SER A 191 -24.32 36.36 -19.76
C SER A 191 -23.14 37.33 -19.81
N SER A 192 -22.07 36.98 -20.54
CA SER A 192 -20.88 37.80 -20.76
C SER A 192 -21.18 39.18 -21.38
N GLY A 193 -22.36 39.39 -21.96
CA GLY A 193 -22.81 40.70 -22.43
C GLY A 193 -23.31 41.65 -21.33
N THR A 194 -23.28 41.23 -20.06
CA THR A 194 -23.77 41.99 -18.91
C THR A 194 -22.65 42.33 -17.94
N GLN A 195 -22.83 43.38 -17.14
CA GLN A 195 -21.89 43.73 -16.08
C GLN A 195 -21.70 42.58 -15.09
N ALA A 196 -22.79 41.94 -14.66
CA ALA A 196 -22.74 40.79 -13.76
C ALA A 196 -21.91 39.64 -14.36
N GLY A 197 -22.10 39.33 -15.66
CA GLY A 197 -21.41 38.20 -16.27
C GLY A 197 -19.88 38.31 -16.32
N TRP A 198 -19.33 39.52 -16.39
CA TRP A 198 -17.88 39.70 -16.27
C TRP A 198 -17.39 39.74 -14.82
N GLY A 199 -18.25 40.15 -13.88
CA GLY A 199 -18.02 39.96 -12.44
C GLY A 199 -17.89 38.48 -12.10
N ASP A 200 -18.86 37.65 -12.51
CA ASP A 200 -18.86 36.21 -12.20
C ASP A 200 -17.62 35.48 -12.76
N ARG A 201 -17.13 35.89 -13.94
CA ARG A 201 -15.89 35.38 -14.56
C ARG A 201 -14.65 35.81 -13.78
N TRP A 202 -14.65 37.04 -13.25
CA TRP A 202 -13.58 37.53 -12.38
C TRP A 202 -13.53 36.71 -11.09
N GLU A 203 -14.65 36.56 -10.39
CA GLU A 203 -14.73 35.78 -9.14
C GLU A 203 -14.26 34.35 -9.33
N TYR A 204 -14.70 33.73 -10.43
CA TYR A 204 -14.24 32.39 -10.79
C TYR A 204 -12.72 32.36 -11.01
N TRP A 205 -12.18 33.26 -11.82
CA TRP A 205 -10.73 33.31 -12.07
C TRP A 205 -9.91 33.56 -10.80
N GLN A 206 -10.33 34.53 -9.99
CA GLN A 206 -9.70 34.91 -8.73
C GLN A 206 -9.68 33.76 -7.73
N HIS A 207 -10.79 33.01 -7.61
CA HIS A 207 -10.87 31.84 -6.76
C HIS A 207 -9.83 30.77 -7.12
N TYR A 208 -9.74 30.40 -8.41
CA TYR A 208 -8.74 29.43 -8.87
C TYR A 208 -7.31 29.96 -8.70
N TYR A 209 -7.09 31.25 -8.98
CA TYR A 209 -5.79 31.88 -8.78
C TYR A 209 -5.38 31.83 -7.30
N ALA A 210 -6.28 32.22 -6.39
CA ALA A 210 -6.02 32.28 -4.95
C ALA A 210 -5.68 30.90 -4.38
N GLN A 211 -6.50 29.89 -4.68
CA GLN A 211 -6.24 28.51 -4.25
C GLN A 211 -4.93 27.96 -4.83
N ALA A 212 -4.70 28.10 -6.14
CA ALA A 212 -3.48 27.62 -6.77
C ALA A 212 -2.23 28.34 -6.23
N PHE A 213 -2.31 29.64 -5.99
CA PHE A 213 -1.21 30.41 -5.41
C PHE A 213 -0.92 29.96 -3.97
N TYR A 214 -1.95 29.79 -3.14
CA TYR A 214 -1.80 29.29 -1.77
C TYR A 214 -1.13 27.90 -1.75
N LEU A 215 -1.64 26.98 -2.55
CA LEU A 215 -1.17 25.60 -2.61
C LEU A 215 0.25 25.48 -3.18
N ALA A 216 0.56 26.22 -4.25
CA ALA A 216 1.91 26.28 -4.82
C ALA A 216 2.91 26.93 -3.86
N LYS A 217 2.52 28.00 -3.17
CA LYS A 217 3.37 28.71 -2.20
C LYS A 217 3.68 27.85 -0.97
N ASN A 218 2.69 27.18 -0.38
CA ASN A 218 2.86 26.52 0.90
C ASN A 218 3.25 25.04 0.78
N TYR A 219 2.85 24.37 -0.31
CA TYR A 219 2.95 22.92 -0.45
C TYR A 219 3.62 22.44 -1.74
N ASP A 220 4.13 23.34 -2.58
CA ASP A 220 4.75 23.03 -3.87
C ASP A 220 3.80 22.29 -4.83
N ILE A 221 2.49 22.48 -4.68
CA ILE A 221 1.48 21.85 -5.53
C ILE A 221 1.41 22.58 -6.86
N GLU A 222 1.48 21.82 -7.95
CA GLU A 222 1.46 22.35 -9.32
C GLU A 222 0.38 21.71 -10.20
N ARG A 223 -0.48 20.83 -9.67
CA ARG A 223 -1.34 19.92 -10.45
C ARG A 223 -2.80 20.04 -10.03
N PHE A 224 -3.67 20.38 -10.98
CA PHE A 224 -5.03 20.81 -10.69
C PHE A 224 -6.08 20.24 -11.65
N GLN A 225 -7.31 20.13 -11.16
CA GLN A 225 -8.53 19.82 -11.91
C GLN A 225 -9.61 20.82 -11.58
N MET A 226 -10.35 21.26 -12.60
CA MET A 226 -11.46 22.20 -12.46
C MET A 226 -12.82 21.50 -12.21
N PHE A 227 -13.01 20.32 -12.80
CA PHE A 227 -14.31 19.66 -12.81
C PHE A 227 -14.14 18.15 -12.75
N ASN A 228 -15.13 17.46 -12.17
CA ASN A 228 -15.18 16.02 -12.12
C ASN A 228 -16.38 15.53 -12.92
N GLU A 229 -16.14 14.63 -13.88
CA GLU A 229 -17.20 13.92 -14.58
C GLU A 229 -18.23 14.83 -15.29
N PRO A 230 -17.82 15.85 -16.07
CA PRO A 230 -18.78 16.74 -16.77
C PRO A 230 -19.68 15.98 -17.75
N THR A 231 -19.25 14.79 -18.19
CA THR A 231 -19.96 13.91 -19.12
C THR A 231 -20.95 12.96 -18.42
N HIS A 232 -20.99 12.92 -17.09
CA HIS A 232 -21.92 12.03 -16.37
C HIS A 232 -23.36 12.53 -16.54
N SER A 233 -24.32 11.61 -16.55
CA SER A 233 -25.73 11.93 -16.78
C SER A 233 -26.39 12.73 -15.64
N SER A 234 -25.70 12.91 -14.52
CA SER A 234 -26.15 13.74 -13.40
C SER A 234 -25.65 15.19 -13.47
N GLN A 235 -24.84 15.53 -14.47
CA GLN A 235 -24.35 16.89 -14.69
C GLN A 235 -25.14 17.53 -15.84
N ASP A 236 -25.48 18.81 -15.69
CA ASP A 236 -26.23 19.57 -16.70
C ASP A 236 -25.36 20.55 -17.50
N ILE A 237 -24.06 20.66 -17.18
CA ILE A 237 -23.14 21.58 -17.83
C ILE A 237 -23.07 21.33 -19.34
N SER A 238 -23.12 22.43 -20.11
CA SER A 238 -22.97 22.41 -21.56
C SER A 238 -21.50 22.41 -21.98
N GLN A 239 -21.18 21.86 -23.16
CA GLN A 239 -19.81 21.89 -23.68
C GLN A 239 -19.23 23.31 -23.78
N PRO A 240 -19.94 24.34 -24.29
CA PRO A 240 -19.42 25.71 -24.32
C PRO A 240 -19.15 26.30 -22.93
N ASP A 241 -20.03 26.07 -21.96
CA ASP A 241 -19.86 26.57 -20.58
C ASP A 241 -18.68 25.86 -19.88
N TYR A 242 -18.55 24.54 -20.07
CA TYR A 242 -17.40 23.78 -19.58
C TYR A 242 -16.08 24.31 -20.15
N LEU A 243 -16.02 24.52 -21.47
CA LEU A 243 -14.82 25.01 -22.14
C LEU A 243 -14.42 26.39 -21.63
N GLU A 244 -15.38 27.32 -21.56
CA GLU A 244 -15.11 28.68 -21.08
C GLU A 244 -14.57 28.65 -19.64
N ARG A 245 -15.22 27.91 -18.74
CA ARG A 245 -14.73 27.73 -17.36
C ARG A 245 -13.32 27.14 -17.33
N LEU A 246 -13.02 26.14 -18.17
CA LEU A 246 -11.69 25.52 -18.21
C LEU A 246 -10.61 26.49 -18.68
N GLN A 247 -10.92 27.36 -19.64
CA GLN A 247 -10.00 28.41 -20.08
C GLN A 247 -9.66 29.37 -18.94
N PHE A 248 -10.68 29.84 -18.19
CA PHE A 248 -10.47 30.73 -17.04
C PHE A 248 -9.72 30.04 -15.89
N ALA A 249 -10.08 28.81 -15.52
CA ALA A 249 -9.39 28.05 -14.48
C ALA A 249 -7.92 27.76 -14.85
N SER A 250 -7.67 27.38 -16.11
CA SER A 250 -6.33 27.04 -16.59
C SER A 250 -5.41 28.27 -16.59
N ASP A 251 -5.88 29.42 -17.09
CA ASP A 251 -5.11 30.66 -17.04
C ASP A 251 -4.84 31.13 -15.60
N ALA A 252 -5.83 31.00 -14.71
CA ALA A 252 -5.68 31.35 -13.30
C ALA A 252 -4.60 30.52 -12.60
N VAL A 253 -4.64 29.19 -12.76
CA VAL A 253 -3.66 28.26 -12.21
C VAL A 253 -2.26 28.55 -12.76
N GLN A 254 -2.13 28.69 -14.08
CA GLN A 254 -0.84 28.96 -14.71
C GLN A 254 -0.27 30.31 -14.27
N SER A 255 -1.11 31.34 -14.16
CA SER A 255 -0.72 32.66 -13.64
C SER A 255 -0.24 32.57 -12.19
N ALA A 256 -1.00 31.90 -11.31
CA ALA A 256 -0.68 31.76 -9.91
C ALA A 256 0.66 31.05 -9.67
N VAL A 257 0.90 29.92 -10.34
CA VAL A 257 2.15 29.16 -10.21
C VAL A 257 3.33 29.96 -10.75
N ALA A 258 3.17 30.66 -11.88
CA ALA A 258 4.20 31.54 -12.43
C ALA A 258 4.56 32.68 -11.46
N ASP A 259 3.56 33.28 -10.82
CA ASP A 259 3.77 34.38 -9.88
C ASP A 259 4.40 33.89 -8.57
N VAL A 260 4.07 32.68 -8.11
CA VAL A 260 4.77 32.00 -7.00
C VAL A 260 6.23 31.74 -7.34
N ASN A 261 6.53 31.22 -8.54
CA ASN A 261 7.91 31.00 -8.98
C ASN A 261 8.70 32.32 -8.97
N SER A 262 8.10 33.39 -9.47
CA SER A 262 8.72 34.73 -9.50
C SER A 262 8.94 35.31 -8.11
N LEU A 263 7.96 35.22 -7.21
CA LEU A 263 8.02 35.84 -5.87
C LEU A 263 8.88 35.05 -4.88
N TYR A 264 8.86 33.72 -4.97
CA TYR A 264 9.48 32.83 -3.98
C TYR A 264 10.68 32.05 -4.53
N GLY A 265 11.10 32.29 -5.77
CA GLY A 265 12.27 31.64 -6.38
C GLY A 265 12.08 30.14 -6.60
N LYS A 266 10.84 29.69 -6.80
CA LYS A 266 10.51 28.28 -7.07
C LYS A 266 10.61 27.95 -8.56
N SER A 267 10.51 26.67 -8.90
CA SER A 267 10.56 26.16 -10.28
C SER A 267 9.46 25.14 -10.55
N LEU A 268 8.25 25.45 -10.10
CA LEU A 268 7.05 24.62 -10.29
C LEU A 268 6.54 24.72 -11.73
N VAL A 269 5.98 23.65 -12.26
CA VAL A 269 5.40 23.56 -13.61
C VAL A 269 3.89 23.35 -13.50
N PRO A 270 3.06 24.37 -13.81
CA PRO A 270 1.62 24.24 -13.68
C PRO A 270 1.06 23.18 -14.64
N GLN A 271 0.17 22.34 -14.12
CA GLN A 271 -0.50 21.26 -14.85
C GLN A 271 -2.00 21.28 -14.57
N MET A 272 -2.78 21.43 -15.63
CA MET A 272 -4.22 21.24 -15.66
C MET A 272 -4.56 19.89 -16.25
N GLN A 273 -5.53 19.19 -15.65
CA GLN A 273 -6.10 17.98 -16.22
C GLN A 273 -7.56 18.16 -16.64
N GLY A 274 -7.93 17.58 -17.78
CA GLY A 274 -9.29 17.61 -18.33
C GLY A 274 -9.47 16.59 -19.46
N PRO A 275 -10.70 16.28 -19.89
CA PRO A 275 -11.96 16.79 -19.35
C PRO A 275 -12.41 16.10 -18.04
N VAL A 276 -11.72 15.04 -17.61
CA VAL A 276 -12.12 14.19 -16.47
C VAL A 276 -13.43 13.46 -16.77
N SER A 277 -13.54 12.83 -17.94
CA SER A 277 -14.79 12.19 -18.40
C SER A 277 -15.19 10.98 -17.56
N ALA A 278 -16.50 10.84 -17.31
CA ALA A 278 -17.16 9.74 -16.61
C ALA A 278 -17.32 8.49 -17.51
N GLY A 279 -16.23 8.05 -18.13
CA GLY A 279 -16.24 6.96 -19.09
C GLY A 279 -15.02 6.94 -20.01
N GLY A 280 -14.95 5.87 -20.81
CA GLY A 280 -13.86 5.60 -21.75
C GLY A 280 -13.96 6.36 -23.07
N THR A 281 -13.30 5.84 -24.09
CA THR A 281 -13.04 6.47 -25.39
C THR A 281 -14.28 6.81 -26.21
N THR A 282 -15.44 6.23 -25.88
CA THR A 282 -16.71 6.54 -26.57
C THR A 282 -17.12 8.00 -26.44
N LEU A 283 -16.61 8.71 -25.43
CA LEU A 283 -16.89 10.14 -25.19
C LEU A 283 -15.87 11.08 -25.84
N PHE A 284 -14.81 10.53 -26.43
CA PHE A 284 -13.75 11.34 -27.04
C PHE A 284 -14.20 11.99 -28.34
N SER A 285 -14.88 11.24 -29.20
CA SER A 285 -15.38 11.67 -30.51
C SER A 285 -16.90 11.87 -30.49
N ALA A 286 -17.43 12.60 -31.48
CA ALA A 286 -18.86 12.81 -31.62
C ALA A 286 -19.64 11.48 -31.59
N ASN A 287 -20.72 11.42 -30.81
CA ASN A 287 -21.48 10.20 -30.55
C ASN A 287 -23.00 10.40 -30.79
N PRO A 288 -23.45 10.53 -32.05
CA PRO A 288 -24.84 10.81 -32.37
C PRO A 288 -25.83 9.79 -31.79
N GLY A 289 -26.85 10.29 -31.10
CA GLY A 289 -27.94 9.47 -30.55
C GLY A 289 -27.70 8.98 -29.12
N GLY A 290 -26.64 9.45 -28.47
CA GLY A 290 -26.35 9.28 -27.05
C GLY A 290 -26.74 10.51 -26.24
N ASP A 291 -25.75 11.14 -25.60
CA ASP A 291 -25.93 12.41 -24.90
C ASP A 291 -25.99 13.54 -25.93
N PRO A 292 -27.07 14.36 -26.00
CA PRO A 292 -27.17 15.43 -26.98
C PRO A 292 -26.02 16.45 -26.93
N ARG A 293 -25.29 16.53 -25.80
CA ARG A 293 -24.12 17.41 -25.64
C ARG A 293 -22.95 16.99 -26.52
N ASP A 294 -22.84 15.72 -26.92
CA ASP A 294 -21.73 15.20 -27.73
C ASP A 294 -22.13 14.66 -29.12
N ASP A 295 -23.35 14.96 -29.58
CA ASP A 295 -23.84 14.54 -30.91
C ASP A 295 -23.00 15.08 -32.07
N THR A 296 -22.41 16.28 -31.94
CA THR A 296 -21.66 16.95 -33.02
C THR A 296 -20.16 16.96 -32.81
N THR A 297 -19.72 17.12 -31.56
CA THR A 297 -18.31 17.19 -31.17
C THR A 297 -18.15 16.37 -29.88
N GLY A 298 -17.22 15.42 -29.87
CA GLY A 298 -16.92 14.68 -28.65
C GLY A 298 -16.19 15.55 -27.63
N TRP A 299 -16.24 15.17 -26.36
CA TRP A 299 -15.59 15.93 -25.28
C TRP A 299 -14.07 15.97 -25.44
N GLY A 300 -13.45 14.89 -25.93
CA GLY A 300 -12.02 14.89 -26.24
C GLY A 300 -11.67 15.83 -27.40
N GLN A 301 -12.45 15.76 -28.49
CA GLN A 301 -12.30 16.65 -29.64
C GLN A 301 -12.46 18.12 -29.25
N LEU A 302 -13.44 18.45 -28.40
CA LEU A 302 -13.67 19.81 -27.91
C LEU A 302 -12.41 20.40 -27.25
N ILE A 303 -11.78 19.62 -26.36
CA ILE A 303 -10.61 20.09 -25.61
C ILE A 303 -9.41 20.28 -26.53
N LEU A 304 -9.12 19.31 -27.38
CA LEU A 304 -7.94 19.33 -28.24
C LEU A 304 -8.03 20.41 -29.33
N GLN A 305 -9.23 20.65 -29.88
CA GLN A 305 -9.48 21.76 -30.81
C GLN A 305 -9.22 23.13 -30.17
N ASN A 306 -9.31 23.23 -28.85
CA ASN A 306 -9.15 24.46 -28.07
C ASN A 306 -7.90 24.41 -27.18
N GLN A 307 -6.96 23.50 -27.45
CA GLN A 307 -5.75 23.34 -26.62
C GLN A 307 -4.92 24.63 -26.54
N HIS A 308 -4.97 25.48 -27.58
CA HIS A 308 -4.20 26.71 -27.72
C HIS A 308 -5.09 27.95 -27.81
N THR A 309 -6.14 28.01 -27.00
CA THR A 309 -6.97 29.22 -26.86
C THR A 309 -6.75 29.87 -25.50
N ASP A 310 -6.92 31.19 -25.45
CA ASP A 310 -6.85 31.97 -24.21
C ASP A 310 -8.24 32.13 -23.55
N VAL A 311 -8.29 32.90 -22.46
CA VAL A 311 -9.52 33.21 -21.70
C VAL A 311 -10.59 33.97 -22.49
N LEU A 312 -10.24 34.57 -23.63
CA LEU A 312 -11.19 35.24 -24.52
C LEU A 312 -11.59 34.34 -25.72
N GLY A 313 -11.03 33.13 -25.80
CA GLY A 313 -11.23 32.21 -26.91
C GLY A 313 -10.38 32.52 -28.14
N ASP A 314 -9.45 33.47 -28.03
CA ASP A 314 -8.51 33.80 -29.11
C ASP A 314 -7.38 32.76 -29.15
N VAL A 315 -6.84 32.49 -30.35
CA VAL A 315 -5.75 31.53 -30.52
C VAL A 315 -4.45 32.11 -29.97
N ASP A 316 -3.87 31.44 -28.97
CA ASP A 316 -2.53 31.71 -28.43
C ASP A 316 -1.69 30.42 -28.43
N PRO A 317 -0.70 30.28 -29.32
CA PRO A 317 0.18 29.12 -29.36
C PRO A 317 0.99 28.86 -28.09
N ASN A 318 1.11 29.84 -27.18
CA ASN A 318 1.80 29.69 -25.91
C ASN A 318 0.85 29.25 -24.78
N SER A 319 -0.46 29.33 -25.01
CA SER A 319 -1.47 28.82 -24.09
C SER A 319 -1.55 27.31 -24.21
N ASN A 320 -1.68 26.64 -23.08
CA ASN A 320 -2.05 25.24 -23.00
C ASN A 320 -3.28 25.13 -22.12
N LEU A 321 -4.38 24.65 -22.68
CA LEU A 321 -5.62 24.44 -21.93
C LEU A 321 -5.43 23.36 -20.87
N ILE A 322 -4.80 22.23 -21.24
CA ILE A 322 -4.45 21.13 -20.33
C ILE A 322 -3.04 20.58 -20.61
N GLN A 323 -2.44 19.91 -19.64
CA GLN A 323 -1.18 19.16 -19.81
C GLN A 323 -1.43 17.64 -19.74
N THR A 324 -2.55 17.23 -19.14
CA THR A 324 -2.90 15.83 -18.97
C THR A 324 -4.36 15.61 -19.39
N TYR A 325 -4.57 14.70 -20.33
CA TYR A 325 -5.90 14.21 -20.64
C TYR A 325 -6.36 13.24 -19.54
N ALA A 326 -7.54 13.47 -18.98
CA ALA A 326 -8.05 12.71 -17.84
C ALA A 326 -9.40 12.06 -18.12
N TYR A 327 -9.55 10.80 -17.71
CA TYR A 327 -10.80 10.05 -17.75
C TYR A 327 -10.97 9.14 -16.52
N GLN A 328 -12.12 8.48 -16.42
CA GLN A 328 -12.49 7.57 -15.34
C GLN A 328 -13.10 6.27 -15.91
N GLN A 329 -12.88 5.14 -15.22
CA GLN A 329 -13.34 3.84 -15.72
C GLN A 329 -13.58 2.83 -14.59
N TYR A 330 -14.70 2.11 -14.69
CA TYR A 330 -15.09 1.06 -13.75
C TYR A 330 -15.81 -0.08 -14.46
N ASN A 331 -16.07 -1.19 -13.76
CA ASN A 331 -17.02 -2.24 -14.17
C ASN A 331 -16.67 -2.93 -15.50
N ALA A 332 -15.45 -2.78 -16.01
CA ALA A 332 -14.99 -3.35 -17.27
C ALA A 332 -14.15 -4.60 -17.04
N ALA A 333 -13.99 -5.42 -18.08
CA ALA A 333 -13.05 -6.54 -18.03
C ALA A 333 -11.60 -6.03 -17.89
N PRO A 334 -10.69 -6.80 -17.27
CA PRO A 334 -9.28 -6.39 -17.11
C PRO A 334 -8.62 -5.92 -18.41
N THR A 335 -8.82 -6.65 -19.53
CA THR A 335 -8.26 -6.30 -20.83
C THR A 335 -8.84 -5.01 -21.41
N THR A 336 -10.09 -4.67 -21.07
CA THR A 336 -10.71 -3.42 -21.51
C THR A 336 -10.01 -2.20 -20.92
N PHE A 337 -9.53 -2.27 -19.67
CA PHE A 337 -8.76 -1.16 -19.07
C PHE A 337 -7.52 -0.83 -19.90
N GLY A 338 -6.72 -1.84 -20.29
CA GLY A 338 -5.55 -1.61 -21.13
C GLY A 338 -5.90 -1.15 -22.55
N ASN A 339 -6.95 -1.73 -23.16
CA ASN A 339 -7.39 -1.35 -24.50
C ASN A 339 -7.85 0.12 -24.58
N GLU A 340 -8.54 0.61 -23.55
CA GLU A 340 -8.99 2.02 -23.49
C GLU A 340 -7.78 2.96 -23.41
N VAL A 341 -6.78 2.66 -22.58
CA VAL A 341 -5.54 3.45 -22.50
C VAL A 341 -4.84 3.53 -23.87
N ASN A 342 -4.61 2.38 -24.51
CA ASN A 342 -3.98 2.31 -25.84
C ASN A 342 -4.78 3.10 -26.89
N THR A 343 -6.11 3.06 -26.81
CA THR A 343 -6.98 3.78 -27.73
C THR A 343 -6.92 5.28 -27.49
N PHE A 344 -6.95 5.74 -26.23
CA PHE A 344 -6.75 7.15 -25.89
C PHE A 344 -5.39 7.67 -26.36
N GLN A 345 -4.30 6.96 -26.09
CA GLN A 345 -2.96 7.35 -26.57
C GLN A 345 -2.92 7.53 -28.08
N ASN A 346 -3.54 6.61 -28.84
CA ASN A 346 -3.66 6.76 -30.29
C ASN A 346 -4.49 7.99 -30.68
N LEU A 347 -5.62 8.23 -30.02
CA LEU A 347 -6.48 9.38 -30.29
C LEU A 347 -5.76 10.71 -29.99
N LEU A 348 -5.04 10.81 -28.86
CA LEU A 348 -4.24 11.98 -28.49
C LEU A 348 -3.13 12.23 -29.51
N ASN A 349 -2.39 11.20 -29.92
CA ASN A 349 -1.29 11.34 -30.88
C ASN A 349 -1.73 11.67 -32.31
N THR A 350 -3.00 11.45 -32.66
CA THR A 350 -3.51 11.64 -34.03
C THR A 350 -4.48 12.82 -34.17
N THR A 351 -4.90 13.41 -33.06
CA THR A 351 -5.79 14.58 -33.05
C THR A 351 -4.96 15.84 -32.82
N PRO A 352 -5.05 16.87 -33.70
CA PRO A 352 -4.35 18.14 -33.49
C PRO A 352 -4.68 18.76 -32.13
N GLY A 353 -3.66 19.23 -31.40
CA GLY A 353 -3.78 19.72 -30.03
C GLY A 353 -3.61 18.63 -28.97
N GLY A 354 -3.42 17.37 -29.37
CA GLY A 354 -3.13 16.27 -28.45
C GLY A 354 -1.64 15.97 -28.27
N GLU A 355 -0.76 16.64 -29.02
CA GLU A 355 0.67 16.36 -29.04
C GLU A 355 1.32 16.57 -27.67
N GLY A 356 1.91 15.50 -27.11
CA GLY A 356 2.64 15.57 -25.84
C GLY A 356 1.77 15.63 -24.59
N LEU A 357 0.44 15.49 -24.71
CA LEU A 357 -0.42 15.34 -23.54
C LEU A 357 -0.15 14.01 -22.82
N LYS A 358 -0.07 14.09 -21.49
CA LYS A 358 -0.09 12.91 -20.62
C LYS A 358 -1.49 12.31 -20.56
N LEU A 359 -1.61 11.06 -20.14
CA LEU A 359 -2.88 10.37 -19.92
C LEU A 359 -3.03 9.90 -18.48
N ALA A 360 -4.10 10.35 -17.83
CA ALA A 360 -4.43 9.99 -16.45
C ALA A 360 -5.77 9.24 -16.36
N LEU A 361 -5.76 8.10 -15.68
CA LEU A 361 -6.97 7.43 -15.20
C LEU A 361 -7.23 7.89 -13.76
N THR A 362 -8.05 8.92 -13.64
CA THR A 362 -8.21 9.74 -12.42
C THR A 362 -9.19 9.16 -11.42
N GLU A 363 -9.96 8.17 -11.86
CA GLU A 363 -10.70 7.25 -11.00
C GLU A 363 -10.83 5.89 -11.65
N PHE A 364 -10.46 4.84 -10.92
CA PHE A 364 -10.79 3.48 -11.29
C PHE A 364 -10.87 2.53 -10.10
N ASN A 365 -11.64 1.46 -10.27
CA ASN A 365 -11.70 0.31 -9.38
C ASN A 365 -12.27 -0.91 -10.12
N VAL A 366 -12.27 -2.09 -9.49
CA VAL A 366 -12.95 -3.30 -10.00
C VAL A 366 -14.40 -2.98 -10.34
N HIS A 367 -15.09 -2.36 -9.39
CA HIS A 367 -16.48 -1.95 -9.52
C HIS A 367 -16.72 -0.59 -8.84
N THR A 368 -17.75 0.14 -9.29
CA THR A 368 -18.25 1.28 -8.53
C THR A 368 -18.89 0.81 -7.22
N ALA A 369 -18.99 1.72 -6.23
CA ALA A 369 -19.69 1.43 -4.97
C ALA A 369 -21.11 0.87 -5.21
N GLY A 370 -21.86 1.47 -6.13
CA GLY A 370 -23.22 1.04 -6.45
C GLY A 370 -23.30 -0.36 -7.07
N VAL A 371 -22.29 -0.81 -7.83
CA VAL A 371 -22.26 -2.19 -8.34
C VAL A 371 -21.91 -3.16 -7.22
N PHE A 372 -20.96 -2.84 -6.34
CA PHE A 372 -20.68 -3.67 -5.17
C PHE A 372 -21.87 -3.82 -4.21
N ASP A 373 -22.79 -2.85 -4.17
CA ASP A 373 -24.02 -2.98 -3.37
C ASP A 373 -24.95 -4.09 -3.88
N THR A 374 -24.85 -4.42 -5.17
CA THR A 374 -25.61 -5.53 -5.78
C THR A 374 -24.94 -6.88 -5.60
N LEU A 375 -23.72 -6.90 -5.05
CA LEU A 375 -22.87 -8.08 -4.94
C LEU A 375 -22.65 -8.47 -3.47
N PRO A 376 -22.61 -9.77 -3.15
CA PRO A 376 -22.10 -10.23 -1.86
C PRO A 376 -20.59 -10.01 -1.72
N GLU A 377 -19.84 -10.00 -2.83
CA GLU A 377 -18.39 -9.86 -2.81
C GLU A 377 -17.92 -8.45 -2.39
N THR A 378 -16.71 -8.41 -1.85
CA THR A 378 -15.93 -7.21 -1.53
C THR A 378 -14.56 -7.30 -2.20
N LEU A 379 -13.70 -6.31 -2.01
CA LEU A 379 -12.30 -6.37 -2.45
C LEU A 379 -11.48 -7.49 -1.76
N ASP A 380 -11.99 -8.06 -0.65
CA ASP A 380 -11.38 -9.21 0.02
C ASP A 380 -11.77 -10.56 -0.57
N SER A 381 -12.83 -10.60 -1.39
CA SER A 381 -13.28 -11.86 -2.00
C SER A 381 -12.24 -12.38 -3.01
N PRO A 382 -11.90 -13.69 -3.01
CA PRO A 382 -10.87 -14.24 -3.90
C PRO A 382 -11.04 -13.87 -5.38
N SER A 383 -12.28 -13.96 -5.90
CA SER A 383 -12.56 -13.56 -7.29
C SER A 383 -12.26 -12.09 -7.60
N LYS A 384 -12.30 -11.21 -6.59
CA LYS A 384 -11.98 -9.79 -6.73
C LYS A 384 -10.48 -9.53 -6.54
N VAL A 385 -9.79 -10.31 -5.70
CA VAL A 385 -8.32 -10.33 -5.59
C VAL A 385 -7.68 -10.54 -6.97
N ALA A 386 -8.03 -11.64 -7.64
CA ALA A 386 -7.46 -11.94 -8.96
C ALA A 386 -7.92 -10.95 -10.04
N ARG A 387 -9.19 -10.52 -10.01
CA ARG A 387 -9.66 -9.51 -10.98
C ARG A 387 -8.90 -8.19 -10.84
N TRP A 388 -8.62 -7.76 -9.62
CA TRP A 388 -7.91 -6.53 -9.33
C TRP A 388 -6.45 -6.58 -9.79
N GLY A 389 -5.73 -7.66 -9.47
CA GLY A 389 -4.38 -7.89 -10.00
C GLY A 389 -4.34 -7.93 -11.54
N SER A 390 -5.35 -8.55 -12.17
CA SER A 390 -5.45 -8.58 -13.62
C SER A 390 -5.66 -7.19 -14.23
N ILE A 391 -6.50 -6.33 -13.61
CA ILE A 391 -6.71 -4.94 -14.07
C ILE A 391 -5.38 -4.17 -14.02
N LEU A 392 -4.68 -4.21 -12.88
CA LEU A 392 -3.42 -3.49 -12.71
C LEU A 392 -2.32 -3.97 -13.67
N SER A 393 -2.25 -5.27 -13.94
CA SER A 393 -1.31 -5.83 -14.93
C SER A 393 -1.58 -5.27 -16.34
N ASN A 394 -2.85 -5.19 -16.76
CA ASN A 394 -3.22 -4.64 -18.06
C ASN A 394 -2.96 -3.13 -18.14
N LEU A 395 -3.20 -2.40 -17.06
CA LEU A 395 -2.90 -0.97 -16.98
C LEU A 395 -1.38 -0.72 -17.07
N ALA A 396 -0.55 -1.44 -16.32
CA ALA A 396 0.91 -1.31 -16.41
C ALA A 396 1.42 -1.52 -17.85
N ASN A 397 0.96 -2.58 -18.52
CA ASN A 397 1.38 -2.91 -19.88
C ASN A 397 0.84 -1.96 -20.96
N SER A 398 -0.01 -0.99 -20.60
CA SER A 398 -0.55 0.01 -21.54
C SER A 398 0.01 1.42 -21.27
N GLU A 399 0.95 1.56 -20.33
CA GLU A 399 1.73 2.79 -20.12
C GLU A 399 0.92 4.09 -19.87
N PRO A 400 -0.11 4.11 -19.00
CA PRO A 400 -0.70 5.37 -18.57
C PRO A 400 0.30 6.15 -17.70
N ASP A 401 0.30 7.49 -17.80
CA ASP A 401 1.19 8.33 -16.99
C ASP A 401 0.77 8.34 -15.51
N GLU A 402 -0.54 8.33 -15.25
CA GLU A 402 -1.08 8.46 -13.91
C GLU A 402 -2.29 7.56 -13.65
N LEU A 403 -2.33 6.97 -12.46
CA LEU A 403 -3.38 6.08 -11.99
C LEU A 403 -3.86 6.49 -10.59
N TYR A 404 -5.17 6.69 -10.40
CA TYR A 404 -5.75 6.95 -9.09
C TYR A 404 -6.88 5.97 -8.74
N VAL A 405 -6.61 5.15 -7.74
CA VAL A 405 -7.55 4.16 -7.23
C VAL A 405 -8.66 4.86 -6.45
N PHE A 406 -9.91 4.69 -6.90
CA PHE A 406 -11.08 5.21 -6.21
C PHE A 406 -11.75 4.09 -5.40
N LYS A 407 -11.67 4.09 -4.07
CA LYS A 407 -11.15 5.15 -3.18
C LYS A 407 -10.32 4.59 -2.03
N PHE A 408 -9.61 5.46 -1.31
CA PHE A 408 -8.79 5.05 -0.16
C PHE A 408 -9.65 4.43 0.96
N SER A 409 -10.56 5.18 1.58
CA SER A 409 -11.34 4.70 2.74
C SER A 409 -12.70 4.12 2.34
N GLN A 410 -13.19 3.09 3.03
CA GLN A 410 -14.59 2.60 2.91
C GLN A 410 -15.55 3.49 3.70
N THR A 411 -15.78 4.70 3.19
CA THR A 411 -16.61 5.67 3.91
C THR A 411 -18.10 5.32 3.88
N THR A 412 -18.85 5.87 4.83
CA THR A 412 -20.32 5.88 4.81
C THR A 412 -20.83 6.56 3.53
N LYS A 413 -21.98 6.09 3.06
CA LYS A 413 -22.68 6.63 1.89
C LYS A 413 -23.90 7.43 2.33
N GLY A 414 -24.25 8.45 1.54
CA GLY A 414 -25.57 9.09 1.65
C GLY A 414 -26.67 8.07 1.40
N GLY A 415 -27.46 7.74 2.44
CA GLY A 415 -28.51 6.71 2.37
C GLY A 415 -28.24 5.42 3.15
N GLY A 416 -27.07 5.27 3.78
CA GLY A 416 -26.71 4.15 4.66
C GLY A 416 -25.76 3.13 4.05
N GLY A 417 -25.05 2.39 4.92
CA GLY A 417 -23.99 1.44 4.53
C GLY A 417 -22.68 2.12 4.11
N ILE A 418 -21.71 1.31 3.66
CA ILE A 418 -20.35 1.75 3.30
C ILE A 418 -20.09 1.62 1.79
N ALA A 419 -19.14 2.42 1.29
CA ALA A 419 -18.62 2.32 -0.08
C ALA A 419 -17.59 1.17 -0.16
N LYS A 420 -18.06 -0.04 -0.48
CA LYS A 420 -17.25 -1.29 -0.54
C LYS A 420 -16.06 -1.27 -1.52
N ASN A 421 -15.98 -0.28 -2.40
CA ASN A 421 -14.82 -0.06 -3.28
C ASN A 421 -13.69 0.72 -2.59
N GLY A 422 -13.86 1.15 -1.34
CA GLY A 422 -12.75 1.65 -0.53
C GLY A 422 -11.75 0.53 -0.21
N VAL A 423 -10.46 0.80 -0.34
CA VAL A 423 -9.41 -0.21 -0.14
C VAL A 423 -8.95 -0.35 1.34
N HIS A 424 -9.27 0.62 2.20
CA HIS A 424 -8.99 0.61 3.63
C HIS A 424 -10.28 0.77 4.44
N PHE A 425 -10.39 0.02 5.52
CA PHE A 425 -11.48 0.15 6.48
C PHE A 425 -11.26 1.38 7.36
N VAL A 426 -12.31 2.13 7.66
CA VAL A 426 -12.21 3.40 8.39
C VAL A 426 -13.34 3.54 9.41
N ASP A 427 -13.02 4.13 10.56
CA ASP A 427 -14.02 4.66 11.47
C ASP A 427 -14.66 5.90 10.84
N ASN A 428 -15.95 5.81 10.55
CA ASN A 428 -16.68 6.90 9.90
C ASN A 428 -17.27 7.90 10.89
N ASP A 429 -17.41 7.51 12.15
CA ASP A 429 -18.30 8.15 13.09
C ASP A 429 -17.53 8.86 14.22
N SER A 430 -16.36 8.35 14.60
CA SER A 430 -15.58 8.91 15.71
C SER A 430 -14.31 9.58 15.21
N ALA A 431 -14.12 10.84 15.61
CA ALA A 431 -12.84 11.51 15.42
C ALA A 431 -11.74 10.76 16.22
N PRO A 432 -10.52 10.62 15.67
CA PRO A 432 -10.01 11.29 14.47
C PRO A 432 -10.23 10.54 13.14
N TYR A 433 -11.17 9.58 13.07
CA TYR A 433 -11.53 8.80 11.87
C TYR A 433 -10.40 7.87 11.43
N ASN A 434 -9.92 7.07 12.39
CA ASN A 434 -8.79 6.17 12.18
C ASN A 434 -9.09 5.08 11.15
N ILE A 435 -8.05 4.67 10.44
CA ILE A 435 -8.02 3.48 9.62
C ILE A 435 -7.88 2.27 10.53
N GLY A 436 -8.80 1.32 10.36
CA GLY A 436 -8.82 0.07 11.11
C GLY A 436 -7.95 -1.01 10.51
N GLY A 437 -7.76 -1.01 9.18
CA GLY A 437 -6.93 -1.99 8.49
C GLY A 437 -7.09 -1.93 6.97
N SER A 438 -6.28 -2.72 6.26
CA SER A 438 -6.37 -2.89 4.80
C SER A 438 -7.34 -4.00 4.39
N THR A 439 -7.88 -3.86 3.17
CA THR A 439 -8.43 -4.99 2.41
C THR A 439 -7.33 -5.67 1.61
N ASN A 440 -7.59 -6.87 1.07
CA ASN A 440 -6.72 -7.49 0.06
C ASN A 440 -6.52 -6.56 -1.16
N GLY A 441 -7.51 -5.73 -1.48
CA GLY A 441 -7.41 -4.73 -2.54
C GLY A 441 -6.35 -3.65 -2.26
N ALA A 442 -6.17 -3.24 -1.00
CA ALA A 442 -5.11 -2.31 -0.61
C ALA A 442 -3.72 -2.96 -0.71
N GLU A 443 -3.57 -4.20 -0.25
CA GLU A 443 -2.30 -4.93 -0.34
C GLU A 443 -1.86 -5.18 -1.79
N ILE A 444 -2.82 -5.47 -2.68
CA ILE A 444 -2.54 -5.56 -4.12
C ILE A 444 -2.03 -4.22 -4.67
N VAL A 445 -2.61 -3.08 -4.24
CA VAL A 445 -2.13 -1.76 -4.66
C VAL A 445 -0.74 -1.49 -4.08
N ARG A 446 -0.45 -1.86 -2.83
CA ARG A 446 0.89 -1.73 -2.22
C ARG A 446 1.94 -2.50 -3.02
N LEU A 447 1.68 -3.78 -3.31
CA LEU A 447 2.59 -4.62 -4.10
C LEU A 447 2.78 -4.07 -5.52
N PHE A 448 1.69 -3.64 -6.18
CA PHE A 448 1.79 -3.04 -7.51
C PHE A 448 2.62 -1.75 -7.49
N THR A 449 2.40 -0.88 -6.51
CA THR A 449 3.11 0.39 -6.36
C THR A 449 4.60 0.17 -6.11
N LYS A 450 4.96 -0.81 -5.28
CA LYS A 450 6.35 -1.20 -4.99
C LYS A 450 7.16 -1.47 -6.28
N ALA A 451 6.51 -2.02 -7.31
CA ALA A 451 7.14 -2.40 -8.57
C ALA A 451 6.97 -1.37 -9.71
N PHE A 452 5.82 -0.70 -9.80
CA PHE A 452 5.43 0.07 -10.99
C PHE A 452 5.32 1.58 -10.79
N ALA A 453 5.46 2.12 -9.57
CA ALA A 453 5.43 3.56 -9.37
C ALA A 453 6.76 4.24 -9.74
N GLY A 454 6.68 5.46 -10.27
CA GLY A 454 7.84 6.33 -10.49
C GLY A 454 8.55 6.14 -11.82
N ALA A 455 7.82 5.80 -12.90
CA ALA A 455 8.35 5.75 -14.27
C ALA A 455 9.59 4.85 -14.42
N GLN A 456 9.50 3.64 -13.84
CA GLN A 456 10.52 2.60 -13.98
C GLN A 456 10.57 2.09 -15.42
N ASP A 457 11.61 1.31 -15.74
CA ASP A 457 11.67 0.63 -17.05
C ASP A 457 10.58 -0.44 -17.10
N LEU A 458 9.61 -0.29 -18.00
CA LEU A 458 8.63 -1.34 -18.28
C LEU A 458 9.27 -2.38 -19.21
N LEU A 459 9.23 -3.64 -18.81
CA LEU A 459 9.76 -4.74 -19.61
C LEU A 459 8.67 -5.34 -20.49
N ALA A 460 9.09 -6.00 -21.58
CA ALA A 460 8.18 -6.76 -22.43
C ALA A 460 7.37 -7.75 -21.58
N VAL A 461 6.06 -7.85 -21.87
CA VAL A 461 5.14 -8.72 -21.14
C VAL A 461 5.71 -10.13 -21.03
N PRO A 462 5.83 -10.69 -19.81
CA PRO A 462 6.28 -12.07 -19.61
C PRO A 462 5.51 -13.06 -20.50
N ASN A 463 6.24 -13.95 -21.17
CA ASN A 463 5.63 -14.92 -22.06
C ASN A 463 5.33 -16.21 -21.30
N ALA A 464 4.04 -16.51 -21.13
CA ALA A 464 3.54 -17.71 -20.49
C ALA A 464 3.04 -18.74 -21.51
N SER A 465 3.34 -20.02 -21.28
CA SER A 465 2.93 -21.12 -22.16
C SER A 465 2.57 -22.39 -21.38
N GLY A 466 1.87 -23.31 -22.04
CA GLY A 466 1.37 -24.53 -21.42
C GLY A 466 -0.05 -24.43 -20.86
N THR A 467 -0.49 -25.49 -20.19
CA THR A 467 -1.86 -25.59 -19.65
C THR A 467 -2.05 -24.64 -18.49
N GLY A 468 -3.01 -23.70 -18.59
CA GLY A 468 -3.30 -22.71 -17.56
C GLY A 468 -2.59 -21.37 -17.74
N ALA A 469 -1.79 -21.20 -18.81
CA ALA A 469 -1.13 -19.92 -19.12
C ALA A 469 -2.13 -18.76 -19.29
N SER A 470 -3.31 -19.04 -19.88
CA SER A 470 -4.37 -18.04 -20.06
C SER A 470 -5.05 -17.58 -18.77
N ASP A 471 -4.79 -18.27 -17.66
CA ASP A 471 -5.31 -17.87 -16.35
C ASP A 471 -4.41 -16.82 -15.68
N LEU A 472 -3.23 -16.53 -16.26
CA LEU A 472 -2.28 -15.58 -15.73
C LEU A 472 -2.37 -14.23 -16.47
N SER A 473 -2.49 -13.15 -15.70
CA SER A 473 -2.18 -11.79 -16.18
C SER A 473 -0.82 -11.39 -15.63
N LEU A 474 0.09 -10.95 -16.50
CA LEU A 474 1.50 -10.72 -16.16
C LEU A 474 1.95 -9.31 -16.56
N ALA A 475 2.77 -8.68 -15.74
CA ALA A 475 3.51 -7.46 -16.07
C ALA A 475 4.91 -7.54 -15.44
N ALA A 476 5.91 -6.87 -16.03
CA ALA A 476 7.26 -6.86 -15.49
C ALA A 476 7.93 -5.48 -15.62
N ALA A 477 8.76 -5.14 -14.63
CA ALA A 477 9.47 -3.87 -14.58
C ALA A 477 10.88 -4.05 -14.05
N HIS A 478 11.73 -3.06 -14.31
CA HIS A 478 13.07 -2.95 -13.74
C HIS A 478 13.24 -1.58 -13.12
N ASN A 479 13.59 -1.56 -11.83
CA ASN A 479 13.98 -0.34 -11.12
C ASN A 479 15.52 -0.29 -11.04
N PRO A 480 16.19 0.46 -11.93
CA PRO A 480 17.65 0.52 -11.96
C PRO A 480 18.24 1.19 -10.71
N THR A 481 17.51 2.14 -10.11
CA THR A 481 17.95 2.84 -8.89
C THR A 481 17.97 1.92 -7.68
N LYS A 482 16.98 1.04 -7.55
CA LYS A 482 16.91 0.04 -6.48
C LYS A 482 17.64 -1.27 -6.82
N GLY A 483 18.09 -1.45 -8.06
CA GLY A 483 18.73 -2.69 -8.50
C GLY A 483 17.80 -3.90 -8.40
N VAL A 484 16.54 -3.77 -8.80
CA VAL A 484 15.57 -4.88 -8.72
C VAL A 484 14.76 -5.03 -10.01
N TYR A 485 14.56 -6.29 -10.40
CA TYR A 485 13.55 -6.70 -11.37
C TYR A 485 12.29 -7.14 -10.64
N SER A 486 11.12 -6.81 -11.18
CA SER A 486 9.83 -7.20 -10.61
C SER A 486 8.95 -7.86 -11.66
N VAL A 487 8.28 -8.95 -11.28
CA VAL A 487 7.23 -9.62 -12.07
C VAL A 487 5.98 -9.69 -11.23
N PHE A 488 4.90 -9.11 -11.74
CA PHE A 488 3.60 -9.10 -11.10
C PHE A 488 2.68 -10.07 -11.83
N SER A 489 2.13 -11.04 -11.10
CA SER A 489 1.35 -12.14 -11.65
C SER A 489 0.03 -12.28 -10.94
N SER A 490 -1.07 -12.27 -11.68
CA SER A 490 -2.40 -12.56 -11.16
C SER A 490 -2.92 -13.88 -11.73
N ASN A 491 -3.31 -14.81 -10.86
CA ASN A 491 -3.94 -16.08 -11.24
C ASN A 491 -5.47 -15.98 -11.08
N SER A 492 -6.20 -15.88 -12.19
CA SER A 492 -7.67 -15.78 -12.18
C SER A 492 -8.39 -17.12 -12.07
N SER A 493 -7.66 -18.22 -11.97
CA SER A 493 -8.25 -19.56 -11.86
C SER A 493 -8.56 -19.91 -10.41
N THR A 494 -9.67 -20.64 -10.21
CA THR A 494 -10.07 -21.22 -8.92
C THR A 494 -9.20 -22.41 -8.48
N SER A 495 -8.17 -22.74 -9.26
CA SER A 495 -7.13 -23.72 -8.95
C SER A 495 -5.76 -23.06 -8.93
N SER A 496 -4.87 -23.56 -8.07
CA SER A 496 -3.47 -23.16 -8.02
C SER A 496 -2.74 -23.51 -9.32
N ARG A 497 -1.73 -22.72 -9.67
CA ARG A 497 -0.91 -22.87 -10.86
C ARG A 497 0.55 -23.13 -10.47
N PRO A 498 1.06 -24.35 -10.68
CA PRO A 498 2.50 -24.58 -10.66
C PRO A 498 3.14 -23.75 -11.78
N LEU A 499 4.19 -23.00 -11.46
CA LEU A 499 4.93 -22.14 -12.37
C LEU A 499 6.38 -22.61 -12.47
N ASN A 500 6.93 -22.60 -13.67
CA ASN A 500 8.37 -22.61 -13.92
C ASN A 500 8.74 -21.23 -14.45
N LEU A 501 9.46 -20.43 -13.66
CA LEU A 501 9.91 -19.11 -14.09
C LEU A 501 11.34 -19.19 -14.60
N ASP A 502 11.57 -18.70 -15.81
CA ASP A 502 12.88 -18.55 -16.43
C ASP A 502 13.34 -17.09 -16.35
N LEU A 503 14.38 -16.86 -15.55
CA LEU A 503 14.97 -15.54 -15.28
C LEU A 503 16.30 -15.34 -16.03
N ASN A 504 16.75 -16.29 -16.86
CA ASN A 504 18.08 -16.26 -17.48
C ASN A 504 18.31 -14.99 -18.33
N ALA A 505 17.29 -14.52 -19.03
CA ALA A 505 17.44 -13.34 -19.89
C ALA A 505 17.66 -12.05 -19.10
N LEU A 506 17.37 -12.02 -17.80
CA LEU A 506 17.61 -10.85 -16.94
C LEU A 506 19.10 -10.67 -16.60
N GLY A 507 19.94 -11.70 -16.78
CA GLY A 507 21.38 -11.62 -16.51
C GLY A 507 21.72 -11.52 -15.01
N ILE A 508 20.80 -11.92 -14.14
CA ILE A 508 20.96 -11.91 -12.69
C ILE A 508 21.93 -13.04 -12.26
N PRO A 509 22.89 -12.80 -11.36
CA PRO A 509 23.85 -13.82 -10.94
C PRO A 509 23.22 -14.93 -10.09
N THR A 510 23.82 -16.12 -10.12
CA THR A 510 23.50 -17.21 -9.19
C THR A 510 23.65 -16.74 -7.74
N GLY A 511 22.72 -17.13 -6.88
CA GLY A 511 22.68 -16.69 -5.48
C GLY A 511 21.98 -15.35 -5.26
N ALA A 512 21.55 -14.66 -6.31
CA ALA A 512 20.69 -13.50 -6.17
C ALA A 512 19.38 -13.85 -5.46
N ARG A 513 18.93 -12.93 -4.61
CA ARG A 513 17.75 -13.12 -3.77
C ARG A 513 16.48 -12.84 -4.58
N ILE A 514 15.62 -13.85 -4.66
CA ILE A 514 14.27 -13.77 -5.24
C ILE A 514 13.25 -13.83 -4.09
N MET A 515 12.46 -12.78 -3.94
CA MET A 515 11.39 -12.70 -2.95
C MET A 515 10.03 -12.75 -3.64
N ILE A 516 9.09 -13.48 -3.07
CA ILE A 516 7.72 -13.58 -3.57
C ILE A 516 6.80 -13.10 -2.45
N GLU A 517 6.09 -11.99 -2.68
CA GLU A 517 4.99 -11.51 -1.83
C GLU A 517 3.65 -11.96 -2.41
N GLU A 518 2.69 -12.29 -1.56
CA GLU A 518 1.40 -12.89 -1.94
C GLU A 518 0.21 -12.12 -1.39
N VAL A 519 -0.85 -12.02 -2.20
CA VAL A 519 -2.21 -11.75 -1.71
C VAL A 519 -3.15 -12.86 -2.20
N SER A 520 -3.83 -13.52 -1.27
CA SER A 520 -4.74 -14.63 -1.53
C SER A 520 -5.76 -14.79 -0.38
N SER A 521 -6.48 -15.91 -0.33
CA SER A 521 -7.33 -16.27 0.80
C SER A 521 -6.57 -16.79 2.03
N ALA A 522 -5.24 -16.78 2.01
CA ALA A 522 -4.39 -17.24 3.11
C ALA A 522 -3.22 -16.28 3.39
N SER A 523 -3.16 -15.16 2.68
CA SER A 523 -2.09 -14.18 2.79
C SER A 523 -2.59 -12.79 2.39
N HIS A 524 -2.25 -11.80 3.21
CA HIS A 524 -2.58 -10.38 3.14
C HIS A 524 -1.33 -9.54 2.89
N GLY A 525 -0.49 -9.92 1.93
CA GLY A 525 0.72 -9.19 1.53
C GLY A 525 2.02 -9.72 2.15
N GLU A 526 1.97 -10.86 2.86
CA GLU A 526 3.15 -11.53 3.40
C GLU A 526 4.08 -12.09 2.32
N VAL A 527 5.28 -12.46 2.72
CA VAL A 527 6.26 -13.14 1.86
C VAL A 527 5.91 -14.63 1.79
N HIS A 528 5.56 -15.10 0.60
CA HIS A 528 5.34 -16.51 0.32
C HIS A 528 6.64 -17.32 0.38
N ALA A 529 7.70 -16.78 -0.22
CA ALA A 529 8.98 -17.46 -0.30
C ALA A 529 10.14 -16.52 -0.57
N VAL A 530 11.31 -16.95 -0.13
CA VAL A 530 12.61 -16.33 -0.39
C VAL A 530 13.53 -17.40 -0.95
N ILE A 531 14.02 -17.21 -2.18
CA ILE A 531 14.76 -18.22 -2.95
C ILE A 531 16.09 -17.64 -3.41
N ASP A 532 17.18 -18.39 -3.25
CA ASP A 532 18.45 -18.10 -3.91
C ASP A 532 18.40 -18.58 -5.36
N LEU A 533 18.68 -17.68 -6.32
CA LEU A 533 18.62 -18.01 -7.74
C LEU A 533 19.60 -19.16 -8.05
N PRO A 534 19.12 -20.33 -8.51
CA PRO A 534 20.00 -21.45 -8.81
C PRO A 534 20.83 -21.19 -10.08
N VAL A 535 21.87 -22.01 -10.28
CA VAL A 535 22.74 -21.98 -11.48
C VAL A 535 21.95 -22.16 -12.78
N SER A 536 20.79 -22.83 -12.74
CA SER A 536 19.91 -22.98 -13.90
C SER A 536 19.22 -21.69 -14.34
N GLY A 537 19.13 -20.68 -13.47
CA GLY A 537 18.29 -19.49 -13.68
C GLY A 537 16.78 -19.78 -13.70
N LEU A 538 16.38 -21.00 -13.32
CA LEU A 538 14.98 -21.46 -13.31
C LEU A 538 14.51 -21.65 -11.87
N ILE A 539 13.35 -21.09 -11.53
CA ILE A 539 12.69 -21.31 -10.24
C ILE A 539 11.32 -21.95 -10.44
N SER A 540 10.97 -22.89 -9.56
CA SER A 540 9.66 -23.53 -9.56
C SER A 540 8.90 -23.14 -8.30
N LEU A 541 7.67 -22.68 -8.46
CA LEU A 541 6.77 -22.27 -7.37
C LEU A 541 5.32 -22.59 -7.71
N THR A 542 4.42 -22.51 -6.74
CA THR A 542 2.98 -22.73 -6.98
C THR A 542 2.23 -21.48 -6.58
N GLN A 543 1.66 -20.79 -7.57
CA GLN A 543 0.79 -19.65 -7.32
C GLN A 543 -0.60 -20.13 -6.89
N PRO A 544 -1.11 -19.74 -5.71
CA PRO A 544 -2.43 -20.16 -5.24
C PRO A 544 -3.57 -19.76 -6.18
N ALA A 545 -4.72 -20.42 -6.05
CA ALA A 545 -5.94 -20.03 -6.75
C ALA A 545 -6.32 -18.59 -6.41
N GLU A 546 -6.88 -17.87 -7.38
CA GLU A 546 -7.45 -16.53 -7.19
C GLU A 546 -6.53 -15.56 -6.40
N SER A 547 -5.26 -15.51 -6.77
CA SER A 547 -4.19 -14.83 -6.03
C SER A 547 -3.40 -13.84 -6.88
N VAL A 548 -2.60 -13.02 -6.21
CA VAL A 548 -1.62 -12.11 -6.80
C VAL A 548 -0.26 -12.38 -6.18
N PHE A 549 0.77 -12.47 -7.03
CA PHE A 549 2.17 -12.50 -6.65
C PHE A 549 2.89 -11.25 -7.14
N LEU A 550 3.74 -10.70 -6.27
CA LEU A 550 4.86 -9.86 -6.67
C LEU A 550 6.16 -10.65 -6.47
N ILE A 551 6.84 -10.96 -7.56
CA ILE A 551 8.15 -11.60 -7.54
C ILE A 551 9.20 -10.50 -7.76
N THR A 552 10.08 -10.30 -6.78
CA THR A 552 11.16 -9.31 -6.83
C THR A 552 12.50 -10.04 -6.85
N ALA A 553 13.34 -9.73 -7.84
CA ALA A 553 14.65 -10.33 -8.04
C ALA A 553 15.74 -9.25 -7.99
N SER A 554 16.65 -9.37 -7.02
CA SER A 554 17.78 -8.45 -6.88
C SER A 554 18.77 -8.64 -8.02
N VAL A 555 19.39 -7.56 -8.52
CA VAL A 555 20.41 -7.65 -9.59
C VAL A 555 21.76 -8.19 -9.09
N ALA A 556 21.94 -8.28 -7.77
CA ALA A 556 23.13 -8.81 -7.12
C ALA A 556 22.76 -9.94 -6.14
N ALA A 557 23.73 -10.81 -5.89
CA ALA A 557 23.70 -11.69 -4.74
C ALA A 557 24.09 -10.91 -3.49
N PRO A 558 23.47 -11.18 -2.33
CA PRO A 558 23.89 -10.53 -1.10
C PRO A 558 25.34 -10.90 -0.80
N THR A 559 26.12 -9.90 -0.37
CA THR A 559 27.49 -10.09 0.11
C THR A 559 27.49 -10.92 1.39
N TYR A 560 26.54 -10.65 2.29
CA TYR A 560 26.36 -11.42 3.52
C TYR A 560 24.89 -11.79 3.75
N SER A 561 24.66 -12.90 4.45
CA SER A 561 23.33 -13.30 4.89
C SER A 561 23.37 -13.63 6.37
N VAL A 562 22.51 -12.98 7.15
CA VAL A 562 22.48 -13.08 8.62
C VAL A 562 21.09 -13.49 9.06
N THR A 563 21.01 -14.36 10.05
CA THR A 563 19.76 -14.66 10.74
C THR A 563 19.94 -14.30 12.21
N LEU A 564 19.25 -13.26 12.65
CA LEU A 564 19.18 -12.86 14.05
C LEU A 564 18.04 -13.62 14.72
N GLY A 565 18.30 -14.22 15.88
CA GLY A 565 17.23 -14.69 16.77
C GLY A 565 16.74 -13.54 17.64
N ALA A 566 15.49 -13.61 18.09
CA ALA A 566 14.97 -12.63 19.04
C ALA A 566 15.85 -12.56 20.30
N THR A 567 16.28 -11.36 20.68
CA THR A 567 16.98 -11.13 21.95
C THR A 567 16.00 -11.15 23.10
N ASP A 568 14.80 -10.62 22.86
CA ASP A 568 13.68 -10.53 23.80
C ASP A 568 12.38 -10.80 23.03
N ASP A 569 11.48 -11.58 23.61
CA ASP A 569 10.09 -11.64 23.20
C ASP A 569 9.16 -11.81 24.41
N ALA A 570 7.96 -11.25 24.31
CA ALA A 570 6.99 -11.38 25.39
C ALA A 570 5.58 -11.15 24.87
N MET A 571 4.62 -11.91 25.41
CA MET A 571 3.22 -11.48 25.34
C MET A 571 2.87 -10.66 26.57
N VAL A 572 1.99 -9.69 26.40
CA VAL A 572 1.34 -8.99 27.51
C VAL A 572 -0.17 -9.15 27.41
N LYS A 573 -0.86 -9.15 28.54
CA LYS A 573 -2.29 -9.45 28.61
C LYS A 573 -3.02 -8.37 29.38
N SER A 574 -4.16 -7.92 28.87
CA SER A 574 -4.99 -6.93 29.52
C SER A 574 -5.81 -7.54 30.68
N GLY A 575 -6.68 -6.74 31.30
CA GLY A 575 -7.60 -7.18 32.33
C GLY A 575 -6.93 -7.42 33.68
N ALA A 576 -7.39 -8.45 34.39
CA ALA A 576 -6.84 -8.87 35.68
C ALA A 576 -5.36 -9.32 35.59
N ASN A 577 -4.85 -9.54 34.38
CA ASN A 577 -3.48 -9.96 34.13
C ASN A 577 -2.55 -8.81 33.74
N SER A 578 -3.00 -7.56 33.76
CA SER A 578 -2.25 -6.41 33.24
C SER A 578 -0.90 -6.16 33.91
N SER A 579 -0.72 -6.65 35.14
CA SER A 579 0.53 -6.54 35.92
C SER A 579 1.38 -7.81 35.94
N VAL A 580 0.97 -8.85 35.20
CA VAL A 580 1.67 -10.13 35.14
C VAL A 580 2.63 -10.13 33.96
N ASN A 581 3.88 -10.51 34.21
CA ASN A 581 4.87 -10.74 33.17
C ASN A 581 4.73 -12.15 32.59
N TYR A 582 4.78 -12.26 31.26
CA TYR A 582 4.71 -13.52 30.52
C TYR A 582 5.92 -13.74 29.59
N GLY A 583 7.05 -13.07 29.84
CA GLY A 583 8.25 -13.19 28.99
C GLY A 583 8.83 -14.62 28.94
N ALA A 584 8.56 -15.44 29.95
CA ALA A 584 8.99 -16.86 29.94
C ALA A 584 7.97 -17.83 29.29
N SER A 585 6.92 -17.32 28.64
CA SER A 585 5.87 -18.16 28.03
C SER A 585 6.39 -18.81 26.75
N PRO A 586 6.27 -20.13 26.56
CA PRO A 586 6.75 -20.81 25.35
C PRO A 586 5.93 -20.48 24.09
N ASN A 587 4.88 -19.66 24.19
CA ASN A 587 4.13 -19.19 23.04
C ASN A 587 3.74 -17.73 23.26
N LEU A 588 3.77 -16.99 22.16
CA LEU A 588 3.24 -15.64 22.06
C LEU A 588 1.84 -15.68 21.45
N TYR A 589 1.03 -14.67 21.75
CA TYR A 589 -0.34 -14.59 21.25
C TYR A 589 -0.70 -13.15 20.90
N ALA A 590 -1.26 -12.96 19.72
CA ALA A 590 -2.01 -11.77 19.34
C ALA A 590 -3.49 -12.15 19.25
N LYS A 591 -4.26 -11.62 20.21
CA LYS A 591 -5.64 -12.00 20.47
C LYS A 591 -6.45 -10.79 20.91
N ASN A 592 -7.71 -10.77 20.52
CA ASN A 592 -8.68 -9.83 21.06
C ASN A 592 -9.94 -10.59 21.46
N ASP A 593 -10.79 -9.92 22.24
CA ASP A 593 -12.14 -10.34 22.55
C ASP A 593 -12.95 -9.06 22.75
N ALA A 594 -14.11 -9.03 22.10
CA ALA A 594 -15.10 -7.97 22.15
C ALA A 594 -15.34 -7.39 23.56
N THR A 595 -15.58 -8.25 24.54
CA THR A 595 -16.16 -7.88 25.84
C THR A 595 -15.36 -8.38 27.04
N ASN A 596 -14.36 -9.23 26.82
CA ASN A 596 -13.52 -9.80 27.87
C ASN A 596 -12.06 -9.36 27.74
N ALA A 597 -11.73 -8.27 28.42
CA ALA A 597 -10.35 -7.75 28.49
C ALA A 597 -9.29 -8.80 28.88
N ASN A 598 -9.63 -9.85 29.64
CA ASN A 598 -8.66 -10.89 30.04
C ASN A 598 -8.21 -11.81 28.90
N ALA A 599 -8.95 -11.79 27.77
CA ALA A 599 -8.65 -12.54 26.56
C ALA A 599 -7.91 -11.69 25.50
N ARG A 600 -7.53 -10.44 25.85
CA ARG A 600 -6.75 -9.56 24.97
C ARG A 600 -5.27 -9.67 25.26
N ASN A 601 -4.53 -9.96 24.21
CA ASN A 601 -3.08 -10.14 24.28
C ASN A 601 -2.43 -9.53 23.05
N VAL A 602 -1.27 -8.92 23.25
CA VAL A 602 -0.35 -8.55 22.16
C VAL A 602 1.01 -9.17 22.41
N SER A 603 1.82 -9.24 21.37
CA SER A 603 3.17 -9.82 21.44
C SER A 603 4.21 -8.82 20.97
N PHE A 604 5.32 -8.75 21.70
CA PHE A 604 6.50 -7.97 21.37
C PHE A 604 7.65 -8.91 21.01
N ILE A 605 8.44 -8.53 20.00
CA ILE A 605 9.62 -9.27 19.55
C ILE A 605 10.71 -8.24 19.28
N LYS A 606 11.90 -8.42 19.86
CA LYS A 606 13.05 -7.54 19.69
C LYS A 606 14.25 -8.31 19.15
N PHE A 607 14.98 -7.66 18.25
CA PHE A 607 16.25 -8.14 17.70
C PHE A 607 17.34 -7.10 17.96
N ASP A 608 18.59 -7.56 18.06
CA ASP A 608 19.76 -6.69 18.06
C ASP A 608 20.51 -6.88 16.74
N ALA A 609 20.47 -5.85 15.89
CA ALA A 609 21.21 -5.77 14.64
C ALA A 609 22.71 -5.48 14.86
N GLY A 610 23.13 -5.22 16.10
CA GLY A 610 24.50 -4.92 16.46
C GLY A 610 25.03 -3.70 15.72
N ASP A 611 26.11 -3.88 14.98
CA ASP A 611 26.79 -2.80 14.25
C ASP A 611 26.55 -2.85 12.74
N ILE A 612 25.49 -3.53 12.32
CA ILE A 612 25.07 -3.53 10.92
C ILE A 612 24.64 -2.11 10.56
N ASP A 613 25.29 -1.51 9.56
CA ASP A 613 24.84 -0.26 8.99
C ASP A 613 23.51 -0.48 8.25
N PRO A 614 22.43 0.26 8.58
CA PRO A 614 21.15 0.17 7.87
C PRO A 614 21.27 0.39 6.35
N GLU A 615 22.20 1.21 5.87
CA GLU A 615 22.45 1.40 4.43
C GLU A 615 22.95 0.13 3.74
N GLY A 616 23.55 -0.79 4.50
CA GLY A 616 23.97 -2.10 4.04
C GLY A 616 22.87 -3.14 3.96
N VAL A 617 21.65 -2.83 4.42
CA VAL A 617 20.52 -3.77 4.42
C VAL A 617 19.80 -3.71 3.07
N ASP A 618 20.01 -4.71 2.22
CA ASP A 618 19.27 -4.87 0.96
C ASP A 618 17.85 -5.39 1.21
N GLN A 619 17.72 -6.35 2.14
CA GLN A 619 16.45 -6.96 2.51
C GLN A 619 16.45 -7.40 3.97
N ALA A 620 15.33 -7.20 4.66
CA ALA A 620 15.06 -7.72 6.00
C ALA A 620 13.69 -8.41 6.05
N ILE A 621 13.66 -9.68 6.46
CA ILE A 621 12.46 -10.51 6.55
C ILE A 621 12.25 -10.95 8.01
N LEU A 622 11.13 -10.53 8.60
CA LEU A 622 10.66 -11.10 9.87
C LEU A 622 10.11 -12.50 9.60
N ARG A 623 10.64 -13.50 10.28
CA ARG A 623 10.23 -14.90 10.20
C ARG A 623 9.71 -15.37 11.55
N VAL A 624 8.47 -15.82 11.58
CA VAL A 624 7.83 -16.42 12.75
C VAL A 624 7.24 -17.78 12.42
N LEU A 625 7.06 -18.63 13.41
CA LEU A 625 6.34 -19.90 13.28
C LEU A 625 5.00 -19.75 14.00
N GLY A 626 3.89 -19.95 13.30
CA GLY A 626 2.57 -19.64 13.87
C GLY A 626 1.39 -20.34 13.22
N GLU A 627 0.25 -20.25 13.89
CA GLU A 627 -1.05 -20.77 13.42
C GLU A 627 -2.21 -19.93 13.96
N ASN A 628 -3.36 -19.99 13.28
CA ASN A 628 -4.63 -19.66 13.89
C ASN A 628 -5.02 -20.78 14.88
N ALA A 629 -4.96 -20.48 16.17
CA ALA A 629 -5.40 -21.40 17.22
C ALA A 629 -6.92 -21.30 17.50
N GLY A 630 -7.63 -20.40 16.81
CA GLY A 630 -9.09 -20.25 16.86
C GLY A 630 -9.82 -21.21 15.91
N SER A 631 -11.14 -21.07 15.83
CA SER A 631 -12.02 -21.91 15.00
C SER A 631 -12.35 -21.35 13.61
N ALA A 632 -12.01 -20.09 13.32
CA ALA A 632 -12.13 -19.48 12.00
C ALA A 632 -11.09 -20.05 11.02
N SER A 633 -11.29 -19.84 9.72
CA SER A 633 -10.35 -20.29 8.68
C SER A 633 -9.00 -19.59 8.77
N GLU A 634 -8.99 -18.33 9.20
CA GLU A 634 -7.79 -17.51 9.31
C GLU A 634 -7.92 -16.47 10.44
N VAL A 635 -6.78 -15.88 10.81
CA VAL A 635 -6.67 -14.68 11.65
C VAL A 635 -5.66 -13.74 10.99
N ILE A 636 -6.01 -12.46 10.88
CA ILE A 636 -5.12 -11.41 10.37
C ILE A 636 -4.77 -10.50 11.54
N THR A 637 -3.48 -10.29 11.77
CA THR A 637 -2.97 -9.35 12.79
C THR A 637 -2.13 -8.28 12.16
N HIS A 638 -2.16 -7.07 12.73
CA HIS A 638 -1.22 -6.01 12.36
C HIS A 638 0.14 -6.27 13.00
N VAL A 639 1.20 -5.93 12.25
CA VAL A 639 2.56 -5.82 12.77
C VAL A 639 2.97 -4.36 12.72
N TYR A 640 3.34 -3.83 13.87
CA TYR A 640 3.89 -2.50 14.03
C TYR A 640 5.38 -2.60 14.33
N GLY A 641 6.21 -1.85 13.61
CA GLY A 641 7.54 -1.52 14.08
C GLY A 641 7.44 -0.38 15.10
N ILE A 642 8.10 -0.50 16.26
CA ILE A 642 8.03 0.52 17.31
C ILE A 642 9.42 1.10 17.59
N ALA A 643 9.46 2.40 17.88
CA ALA A 643 10.69 3.14 18.19
C ALA A 643 11.05 3.12 19.69
N ASP A 644 10.14 2.68 20.57
CA ASP A 644 10.44 2.52 21.99
C ASP A 644 10.93 1.11 22.30
N ASP A 645 12.25 0.98 22.30
CA ASP A 645 12.96 -0.27 22.57
C ASP A 645 13.37 -0.45 24.04
N ASN A 646 12.90 0.40 24.96
CA ASN A 646 13.35 0.41 26.36
C ASN A 646 12.71 -0.66 27.25
N TRP A 647 11.84 -1.49 26.71
CA TRP A 647 11.19 -2.56 27.47
C TRP A 647 12.13 -3.75 27.72
N ASP A 648 11.96 -4.42 28.87
CA ASP A 648 12.74 -5.60 29.28
C ASP A 648 11.81 -6.80 29.42
N GLU A 649 12.15 -7.91 28.76
CA GLU A 649 11.38 -9.16 28.75
C GLU A 649 11.00 -9.67 30.14
N SER A 650 11.86 -9.48 31.14
CA SER A 650 11.65 -9.97 32.50
C SER A 650 10.68 -9.11 33.31
N THR A 651 10.34 -7.90 32.83
CA THR A 651 9.50 -6.95 33.56
C THR A 651 8.30 -6.41 32.77
N ILE A 652 8.30 -6.57 31.45
CA ILE A 652 7.21 -6.08 30.59
C ILE A 652 5.89 -6.75 30.99
N ASN A 653 4.84 -5.95 31.04
CA ASN A 653 3.45 -6.31 31.28
C ASN A 653 2.57 -5.26 30.58
N TRP A 654 1.25 -5.43 30.57
CA TRP A 654 0.38 -4.50 29.83
C TRP A 654 0.53 -3.05 30.30
N ASN A 655 0.70 -2.83 31.61
CA ASN A 655 0.71 -1.48 32.19
C ASN A 655 2.01 -0.68 31.90
N ASN A 656 3.08 -1.34 31.45
CA ASN A 656 4.35 -0.68 31.13
C ASN A 656 4.85 -0.96 29.70
N ALA A 657 4.07 -1.70 28.90
CA ALA A 657 4.40 -1.94 27.51
C ALA A 657 4.22 -0.64 26.69
N PRO A 658 5.13 -0.37 25.75
CA PRO A 658 5.01 0.80 24.88
C PRO A 658 3.81 0.69 23.94
N ASN A 659 3.28 1.84 23.53
CA ASN A 659 2.21 1.98 22.52
C ASN A 659 0.89 1.25 22.82
N LEU A 660 0.58 0.92 24.09
CA LEU A 660 -0.69 0.31 24.48
C LEU A 660 -1.57 1.25 25.30
N ALA A 661 -2.81 1.42 24.86
CA ALA A 661 -3.87 2.05 25.64
C ALA A 661 -4.36 1.14 26.78
N ASP A 662 -5.26 1.66 27.62
CA ASP A 662 -6.02 0.83 28.56
C ASP A 662 -6.89 -0.18 27.79
N GLY A 663 -6.64 -1.47 27.99
CA GLY A 663 -7.35 -2.55 27.34
C GLY A 663 -8.57 -3.07 28.11
N LEU A 664 -9.15 -2.32 29.06
CA LEU A 664 -10.22 -2.78 29.96
C LEU A 664 -11.66 -2.64 29.42
N GLY A 665 -11.87 -1.91 28.31
CA GLY A 665 -13.19 -1.59 27.74
C GLY A 665 -13.79 -2.65 26.81
N THR A 666 -14.82 -2.30 26.04
CA THR A 666 -15.29 -3.07 24.86
C THR A 666 -14.40 -2.73 23.66
N MET A 667 -14.09 -3.70 22.80
CA MET A 667 -13.24 -3.57 21.62
C MET A 667 -13.88 -4.24 20.39
N ASP A 668 -14.99 -3.67 19.91
CA ASP A 668 -15.81 -4.17 18.78
C ASP A 668 -15.77 -3.26 17.54
N ASP A 669 -15.24 -2.04 17.69
CA ASP A 669 -15.17 -1.02 16.65
C ASP A 669 -13.75 -0.45 16.53
N ILE A 670 -13.43 0.14 15.37
CA ILE A 670 -12.12 0.74 15.10
C ILE A 670 -11.80 1.85 16.11
N SER A 671 -12.80 2.63 16.52
CA SER A 671 -12.65 3.70 17.53
C SER A 671 -12.10 3.24 18.87
N GLN A 672 -12.19 1.94 19.16
CA GLN A 672 -11.80 1.34 20.41
C GLN A 672 -10.42 0.66 20.33
N ASN A 673 -9.82 0.56 19.14
CA ASN A 673 -8.49 -0.01 18.98
C ASN A 673 -7.46 0.60 19.94
N PHE A 674 -6.53 -0.23 20.39
CA PHE A 674 -5.74 0.00 21.60
C PHE A 674 -4.24 0.15 21.33
N ILE A 675 -3.81 0.14 20.07
CA ILE A 675 -2.46 0.58 19.70
C ILE A 675 -2.43 2.10 19.55
N GLU A 676 -1.56 2.74 20.32
CA GLU A 676 -1.42 4.20 20.38
C GLU A 676 -0.24 4.71 19.53
N ASP A 677 -0.34 5.99 19.14
CA ASP A 677 0.73 6.73 18.44
C ASP A 677 1.19 6.13 17.11
N ILE A 678 0.24 5.55 16.37
CA ILE A 678 0.45 5.06 15.00
C ILE A 678 0.74 6.26 14.07
N GLY A 679 1.90 6.25 13.44
CA GLY A 679 2.45 7.37 12.65
C GLY A 679 3.48 8.21 13.41
N GLY A 680 3.55 8.08 14.73
CA GLY A 680 4.60 8.62 15.59
C GLY A 680 5.64 7.56 15.93
N SER A 681 5.60 7.05 17.15
CA SER A 681 6.50 6.00 17.65
C SER A 681 6.14 4.58 17.21
N ALA A 682 4.93 4.34 16.68
CA ALA A 682 4.54 3.08 16.06
C ALA A 682 4.29 3.25 14.56
N SER A 683 4.77 2.32 13.73
CA SER A 683 4.57 2.32 12.28
C SER A 683 4.02 0.98 11.83
N ILE A 684 2.91 0.96 11.10
CA ILE A 684 2.42 -0.27 10.47
C ILE A 684 3.46 -0.75 9.43
N VAL A 685 3.92 -2.00 9.58
CA VAL A 685 4.91 -2.62 8.67
C VAL A 685 4.34 -3.80 7.90
N GLY A 686 3.14 -4.27 8.26
CA GLY A 686 2.37 -5.22 7.49
C GLY A 686 1.47 -6.09 8.35
N HIS A 687 1.24 -7.31 7.88
CA HIS A 687 0.30 -8.26 8.46
C HIS A 687 0.96 -9.61 8.73
N LEU A 688 0.39 -10.37 9.66
CA LEU A 688 0.61 -11.81 9.76
C LEU A 688 -0.74 -12.53 9.70
N THR A 689 -0.89 -13.36 8.68
CA THR A 689 -2.07 -14.18 8.45
C THR A 689 -1.81 -15.61 8.92
N GLY A 690 -2.43 -15.99 10.04
CA GLY A 690 -2.40 -17.36 10.54
C GLY A 690 -3.54 -18.18 9.94
N THR A 691 -3.25 -19.41 9.50
CA THR A 691 -4.26 -20.40 9.12
C THR A 691 -4.22 -21.61 10.06
N ALA A 692 -5.11 -22.59 9.85
CA ALA A 692 -5.11 -23.79 10.68
C ALA A 692 -3.87 -24.66 10.42
N GLY A 693 -3.12 -24.95 11.49
CA GLY A 693 -1.89 -25.71 11.43
C GLY A 693 -0.66 -24.82 11.39
N GLU A 694 0.33 -25.19 12.20
CA GLU A 694 1.56 -24.43 12.36
C GLU A 694 2.39 -24.36 11.08
N GLN A 695 2.75 -23.14 10.69
CA GLN A 695 3.46 -22.81 9.46
C GLN A 695 4.37 -21.60 9.61
N GLU A 696 5.31 -21.44 8.68
CA GLU A 696 6.18 -20.27 8.65
C GLU A 696 5.45 -19.03 8.10
N ILE A 697 5.48 -18.01 8.93
CA ILE A 697 5.14 -16.59 8.84
C ILE A 697 6.23 -15.68 8.30
N LEU A 698 6.27 -15.23 7.04
CA LEU A 698 7.34 -14.32 6.58
C LEU A 698 6.79 -12.94 6.24
N LEU A 699 7.42 -11.86 6.72
CA LEU A 699 7.01 -10.49 6.42
C LEU A 699 8.22 -9.66 5.99
N ASP A 700 8.10 -8.94 4.87
CA ASP A 700 9.11 -7.98 4.44
C ASP A 700 9.05 -6.72 5.32
N VAL A 701 10.10 -6.52 6.12
CA VAL A 701 10.26 -5.38 7.04
C VAL A 701 11.45 -4.51 6.63
N THR A 702 11.94 -4.65 5.39
CA THR A 702 13.16 -4.01 4.88
C THR A 702 13.17 -2.50 5.11
N ASN A 703 12.08 -1.81 4.76
CA ASN A 703 12.03 -0.35 4.90
C ASN A 703 12.09 0.08 6.37
N PHE A 704 11.40 -0.64 7.27
CA PHE A 704 11.44 -0.33 8.69
C PHE A 704 12.85 -0.51 9.24
N VAL A 705 13.51 -1.63 8.97
CA VAL A 705 14.87 -1.89 9.44
C VAL A 705 15.89 -0.90 8.89
N ARG A 706 15.75 -0.49 7.62
CA ARG A 706 16.65 0.49 6.99
C ARG A 706 16.47 1.91 7.55
N ASP A 707 15.23 2.28 7.85
CA ASP A 707 14.88 3.62 8.34
C ASP A 707 14.96 3.72 9.88
N HIS A 708 15.19 2.59 10.58
CA HIS A 708 15.21 2.54 12.05
C HIS A 708 16.47 3.25 12.59
N PRO A 709 16.35 4.08 13.63
CA PRO A 709 17.43 4.97 14.06
C PRO A 709 18.54 4.28 14.86
N ASP A 710 18.34 3.02 15.29
CA ASP A 710 19.30 2.28 16.11
C ASP A 710 19.34 0.78 15.78
N SER A 711 20.11 0.02 16.57
CA SER A 711 20.31 -1.42 16.35
C SER A 711 19.23 -2.29 16.99
N ALA A 712 18.38 -1.75 17.86
CA ALA A 712 17.34 -2.49 18.55
C ALA A 712 16.07 -2.46 17.70
N ILE A 713 15.74 -3.56 17.04
CA ILE A 713 14.58 -3.63 16.15
C ILE A 713 13.43 -4.30 16.91
N THR A 714 12.40 -3.54 17.32
CA THR A 714 11.20 -4.11 17.94
C THR A 714 9.99 -4.12 17.01
N PHE A 715 9.26 -5.25 17.05
CA PHE A 715 7.94 -5.41 16.47
C PHE A 715 6.88 -5.69 17.54
N LEU A 716 5.70 -5.08 17.37
CA LEU A 716 4.49 -5.29 18.14
C LEU A 716 3.42 -5.92 17.23
N ILE A 717 2.91 -7.08 17.62
CA ILE A 717 1.91 -7.84 16.90
C ILE A 717 0.59 -7.79 17.67
N ALA A 718 -0.46 -7.27 17.02
CA ALA A 718 -1.76 -7.04 17.63
C ALA A 718 -2.91 -7.51 16.74
N ARG A 719 -3.92 -8.13 17.36
CA ARG A 719 -5.21 -8.40 16.72
C ARG A 719 -6.16 -7.24 17.04
N GLU A 720 -6.19 -6.24 16.18
CA GLU A 720 -7.12 -5.11 16.31
C GLU A 720 -8.39 -5.34 15.48
N VAL A 721 -9.43 -4.55 15.74
CA VAL A 721 -10.64 -4.49 14.91
C VAL A 721 -10.29 -3.81 13.60
N ARG A 722 -10.44 -4.52 12.48
CA ARG A 722 -10.15 -3.95 11.16
C ARG A 722 -11.33 -3.17 10.61
N PHE A 723 -12.55 -3.62 10.84
CA PHE A 723 -13.79 -2.97 10.42
C PHE A 723 -14.83 -3.04 11.51
N ASP A 724 -15.66 -1.99 11.62
CA ASP A 724 -16.68 -1.91 12.67
C ASP A 724 -17.64 -3.11 12.62
N GLY A 725 -17.84 -3.76 13.77
CA GLY A 725 -18.61 -5.00 13.90
C GLY A 725 -17.88 -6.27 13.45
N GLU A 726 -16.56 -6.24 13.22
CA GLU A 726 -15.75 -7.45 13.05
C GLU A 726 -15.82 -8.31 14.33
N ASP A 727 -16.16 -9.59 14.17
CA ASP A 727 -16.14 -10.55 15.29
C ASP A 727 -14.69 -10.97 15.57
N VAL A 728 -14.10 -10.31 16.56
CA VAL A 728 -12.72 -10.51 17.00
C VAL A 728 -12.61 -11.48 18.19
N ASP A 729 -13.64 -12.28 18.48
CA ASP A 729 -13.65 -13.27 19.59
C ASP A 729 -12.43 -14.21 19.54
N ASP A 730 -11.78 -14.40 20.69
CA ASP A 730 -10.52 -15.14 20.83
C ASP A 730 -10.68 -16.65 20.57
N ALA A 731 -11.90 -17.17 20.66
CA ALA A 731 -12.26 -18.54 20.29
C ALA A 731 -12.44 -18.71 18.78
N LEU A 732 -12.71 -17.63 18.05
CA LEU A 732 -12.80 -17.62 16.59
C LEU A 732 -11.43 -17.34 15.97
N THR A 733 -10.72 -16.32 16.43
CA THR A 733 -9.46 -15.87 15.83
C THR A 733 -8.38 -15.65 16.86
N SER A 734 -7.23 -16.29 16.68
CA SER A 734 -6.11 -16.20 17.63
C SER A 734 -4.81 -16.54 16.92
N LEU A 735 -3.94 -15.55 16.70
CA LEU A 735 -2.61 -15.85 16.19
C LEU A 735 -1.74 -16.33 17.36
N LYS A 736 -1.34 -17.60 17.32
CA LYS A 736 -0.37 -18.19 18.23
C LYS A 736 0.98 -18.28 17.52
N LEU A 737 2.04 -17.79 18.15
CA LEU A 737 3.40 -17.84 17.62
C LEU A 737 4.33 -18.60 18.57
N ALA A 738 5.34 -19.25 18.01
CA ALA A 738 6.46 -19.78 18.76
C ALA A 738 7.25 -18.61 19.39
N SER A 739 7.48 -18.65 20.70
CA SER A 739 8.44 -17.76 21.34
C SER A 739 9.84 -18.38 21.33
N LYS A 740 10.87 -17.60 21.68
CA LYS A 740 12.25 -18.11 21.83
C LYS A 740 12.40 -19.10 22.98
N GLU A 741 11.49 -19.14 23.95
CA GLU A 741 11.46 -20.12 25.05
C GLU A 741 10.94 -21.50 24.59
N ARG A 742 10.32 -21.58 23.40
CA ARG A 742 9.72 -22.83 22.94
C ARG A 742 10.81 -23.83 22.56
N THR A 743 10.88 -24.91 23.34
CA THR A 743 11.92 -25.93 23.14
C THR A 743 11.76 -26.62 21.79
N GLY A 744 12.83 -26.60 20.98
CA GLY A 744 12.89 -27.29 19.70
C GLY A 744 12.69 -26.39 18.48
N ASP A 745 12.27 -25.14 18.70
CA ASP A 745 12.11 -24.12 17.67
C ASP A 745 13.16 -23.01 17.82
N PRO A 746 13.53 -22.32 16.74
CA PRO A 746 14.45 -21.19 16.81
C PRO A 746 13.83 -19.90 17.38
N GLY A 747 12.53 -19.91 17.69
CA GLY A 747 11.76 -18.69 18.02
C GLY A 747 11.61 -17.76 16.81
N PRO A 748 11.19 -16.50 17.03
CA PRO A 748 11.18 -15.47 16.00
C PRO A 748 12.60 -15.18 15.48
N GLN A 749 12.70 -14.91 14.19
CA GLN A 749 13.96 -14.60 13.50
C GLN A 749 13.83 -13.36 12.63
N LEU A 750 14.91 -12.59 12.50
CA LEU A 750 15.05 -11.53 11.51
C LEU A 750 16.15 -11.93 10.53
N MET A 751 15.78 -12.18 9.28
CA MET A 751 16.68 -12.60 8.21
C MET A 751 17.11 -11.38 7.41
N LEU A 752 18.42 -11.13 7.35
CA LEU A 752 19.01 -9.99 6.65
C LEU A 752 19.82 -10.47 5.45
N SER A 753 19.56 -9.87 4.29
CA SER A 753 20.46 -9.90 3.13
C SER A 753 21.19 -8.56 3.08
N LEU A 754 22.51 -8.61 3.09
CA LEU A 754 23.38 -7.45 3.28
C LEU A 754 24.31 -7.27 2.09
N ASN A 755 24.52 -6.01 1.68
CA ASN A 755 25.55 -5.65 0.71
C ASN A 755 26.88 -5.31 1.42
N GLU A 756 27.89 -4.91 0.65
CA GLU A 756 29.22 -4.60 1.18
C GLU A 756 29.29 -3.39 2.13
N LEU A 757 28.23 -2.58 2.25
CA LEU A 757 28.19 -1.42 3.17
C LEU A 757 27.81 -1.79 4.61
N ALA A 758 27.36 -3.02 4.85
CA ALA A 758 26.84 -3.42 6.17
C ALA A 758 27.88 -3.37 7.30
N LEU A 759 29.17 -3.43 6.98
CA LEU A 759 30.27 -3.13 7.91
C LEU A 759 31.09 -1.97 7.33
N VAL A 760 30.83 -0.76 7.81
CA VAL A 760 31.38 0.49 7.25
C VAL A 760 32.92 0.50 7.13
N THR A 761 33.60 -0.21 8.03
CA THR A 761 35.08 -0.25 8.09
C THR A 761 35.66 -1.62 7.74
N ASP A 762 34.85 -2.52 7.16
CA ASP A 762 35.31 -3.71 6.47
C ASP A 762 35.69 -3.29 5.04
N PHE A 763 36.94 -2.85 4.91
CA PHE A 763 37.47 -2.24 3.70
C PHE A 763 37.78 -3.31 2.65
N ASN A 764 38.07 -4.55 3.07
CA ASN A 764 38.35 -5.65 2.17
C ASN A 764 37.09 -6.49 1.81
N GLY A 765 35.99 -6.32 2.53
CA GLY A 765 34.70 -6.99 2.32
C GLY A 765 34.67 -8.45 2.77
N ASP A 766 35.53 -8.89 3.69
CA ASP A 766 35.64 -10.28 4.13
C ASP A 766 34.68 -10.65 5.28
N GLY A 767 33.93 -9.67 5.79
CA GLY A 767 32.94 -9.82 6.85
C GLY A 767 33.54 -9.75 8.25
N THR A 768 34.82 -9.38 8.38
CA THR A 768 35.52 -9.13 9.64
C THR A 768 36.19 -7.77 9.61
N ILE A 769 36.23 -7.07 10.75
CA ILE A 769 36.96 -5.80 10.87
C ILE A 769 38.22 -6.08 11.68
N ASP A 770 39.36 -6.18 11.01
CA ASP A 770 40.60 -6.61 11.64
C ASP A 770 41.84 -5.80 11.18
N GLY A 771 43.03 -6.38 11.39
CA GLY A 771 44.29 -5.74 11.03
C GLY A 771 44.52 -5.63 9.52
N VAL A 772 43.81 -6.39 8.70
CA VAL A 772 43.83 -6.28 7.23
C VAL A 772 43.14 -4.99 6.81
N ASP A 773 41.98 -4.67 7.37
CA ASP A 773 41.31 -3.39 7.11
C ASP A 773 42.16 -2.20 7.53
N LEU A 774 42.86 -2.30 8.67
CA LEU A 774 43.81 -1.26 9.05
C LEU A 774 44.87 -1.01 7.99
N LEU A 775 45.37 -2.08 7.35
CA LEU A 775 46.35 -1.96 6.28
C LEU A 775 45.75 -1.31 5.04
N ASP A 776 44.47 -1.53 4.76
CA ASP A 776 43.77 -0.90 3.64
C ASP A 776 43.55 0.59 3.89
N TRP A 777 43.06 0.98 5.07
CA TRP A 777 43.01 2.40 5.49
C TRP A 777 44.39 3.07 5.44
N GLN A 778 45.44 2.40 5.92
CA GLN A 778 46.80 2.93 5.87
C GLN A 778 47.31 3.18 4.44
N LYS A 779 46.81 2.44 3.44
CA LYS A 779 47.19 2.65 2.04
C LYS A 779 46.55 3.91 1.45
N GLY A 780 45.31 4.23 1.83
CA GLY A 780 44.63 5.43 1.35
C GLY A 780 44.86 6.68 2.20
N PHE A 781 45.35 6.54 3.44
CA PHE A 781 45.56 7.68 4.35
C PHE A 781 46.28 8.87 3.68
N GLY A 782 45.63 10.03 3.69
CA GLY A 782 46.09 11.25 3.06
C GLY A 782 45.53 11.50 1.65
N MET A 783 44.67 10.64 1.13
CA MET A 783 43.79 10.97 0.00
C MET A 783 42.83 12.08 0.44
N THR A 784 42.74 13.18 -0.33
CA THR A 784 41.96 14.38 0.05
C THR A 784 40.67 14.58 -0.76
N SER A 785 40.39 13.68 -1.69
CA SER A 785 39.19 13.73 -2.54
C SER A 785 39.10 12.46 -3.41
N GLY A 786 37.90 11.95 -3.62
CA GLY A 786 37.65 10.80 -4.51
C GLY A 786 38.12 9.46 -3.95
N ALA A 787 38.36 9.39 -2.64
CA ALA A 787 38.53 8.12 -1.96
C ALA A 787 37.25 7.29 -2.03
N THR A 788 37.41 5.98 -2.05
CA THR A 788 36.33 5.01 -1.93
C THR A 788 36.45 4.28 -0.60
N ARG A 789 35.41 3.53 -0.21
CA ARG A 789 35.46 2.71 1.00
C ARG A 789 36.67 1.77 1.00
N ALA A 790 37.00 1.15 -0.13
CA ALA A 790 38.14 0.25 -0.24
C ALA A 790 39.51 0.95 -0.06
N ASP A 791 39.56 2.28 -0.21
CA ASP A 791 40.73 3.09 0.09
C ASP A 791 40.82 3.47 1.58
N GLY A 792 39.76 3.22 2.36
CA GLY A 792 39.68 3.54 3.77
C GLY A 792 38.74 4.69 4.13
N ASP A 793 37.94 5.21 3.18
CA ASP A 793 36.93 6.24 3.43
C ASP A 793 35.69 5.62 4.10
N ALA A 794 35.66 5.65 5.43
CA ALA A 794 34.60 5.06 6.23
C ALA A 794 33.46 6.04 6.46
N ASP A 795 33.70 7.35 6.51
CA ASP A 795 32.63 8.34 6.73
C ASP A 795 32.00 8.90 5.44
N LYS A 796 32.51 8.47 4.28
CA LYS A 796 32.03 8.75 2.92
C LYS A 796 32.14 10.22 2.55
N ASP A 797 33.06 10.97 3.15
CA ASP A 797 33.30 12.37 2.79
C ASP A 797 34.25 12.56 1.60
N GLY A 798 34.77 11.45 1.07
CA GLY A 798 35.62 11.40 -0.12
C GLY A 798 37.10 11.60 0.20
N ASP A 799 37.50 11.68 1.46
CA ASP A 799 38.90 11.67 1.90
C ASP A 799 39.23 10.45 2.78
N VAL A 800 40.50 10.27 3.14
CA VAL A 800 40.91 9.20 4.07
C VAL A 800 41.79 9.82 5.15
N ASP A 801 41.21 10.03 6.31
CA ASP A 801 41.82 10.80 7.38
C ASP A 801 41.66 10.17 8.78
N GLY A 802 41.86 10.98 9.83
CA GLY A 802 41.78 10.52 11.21
C GLY A 802 40.35 10.16 11.65
N ARG A 803 39.32 10.66 10.97
CA ARG A 803 37.91 10.37 11.26
C ARG A 803 37.55 8.95 10.83
N ASP A 804 38.02 8.50 9.68
CA ASP A 804 37.85 7.10 9.25
C ASP A 804 38.58 6.13 10.16
N PHE A 805 39.80 6.50 10.57
CA PHE A 805 40.57 5.71 11.51
C PHE A 805 39.85 5.54 12.85
N LEU A 806 39.18 6.60 13.33
CA LEU A 806 38.39 6.54 14.55
C LEU A 806 37.16 5.64 14.40
N LEU A 807 36.54 5.59 13.22
CA LEU A 807 35.48 4.63 12.92
C LEU A 807 36.03 3.19 12.98
N TRP A 808 37.10 2.89 12.24
CA TRP A 808 37.73 1.56 12.25
C TRP A 808 38.18 1.15 13.66
N GLN A 809 38.80 2.05 14.42
CA GLN A 809 39.28 1.75 15.77
C GLN A 809 38.14 1.37 16.73
N ARG A 810 36.94 1.95 16.56
CA ARG A 810 35.76 1.65 17.39
C ARG A 810 35.08 0.34 16.98
N SER A 811 35.32 -0.12 15.77
CA SER A 811 34.69 -1.31 15.20
C SER A 811 35.62 -2.52 15.07
N GLN A 812 36.93 -2.36 15.33
CA GLN A 812 37.91 -3.44 15.29
C GLN A 812 37.48 -4.64 16.16
N GLY A 813 37.51 -5.83 15.56
CA GLY A 813 37.16 -7.11 16.17
C GLY A 813 35.72 -7.56 15.94
N LYS A 814 34.89 -6.74 15.27
CA LYS A 814 33.52 -7.10 14.89
C LYS A 814 33.49 -7.97 13.64
N SER A 815 32.45 -8.78 13.50
CA SER A 815 32.22 -9.63 12.32
C SER A 815 30.74 -9.94 12.13
N ILE A 816 30.29 -9.98 10.87
CA ILE A 816 28.93 -10.39 10.49
C ILE A 816 28.71 -11.91 10.70
N ASN A 817 29.78 -12.70 10.57
CA ASN A 817 29.76 -14.14 10.79
C ASN A 817 30.68 -14.47 11.97
N PRO A 818 30.26 -14.26 13.24
CA PRO A 818 31.08 -14.70 14.35
C PRO A 818 31.39 -16.19 14.17
N PRO A 819 32.65 -16.63 14.36
CA PRO A 819 32.99 -18.04 14.23
C PRO A 819 32.03 -18.84 15.11
N THR A 820 31.36 -19.81 14.51
CA THR A 820 30.50 -20.74 15.22
C THR A 820 31.28 -21.27 16.42
N MET A 821 30.90 -20.85 17.63
CA MET A 821 31.31 -21.57 18.84
C MET A 821 30.84 -23.00 18.59
N LEU A 822 31.79 -23.93 18.43
CA LEU A 822 31.53 -25.34 18.20
C LEU A 822 30.49 -25.80 19.22
N ARG A 823 29.21 -25.83 18.82
CA ARG A 823 28.17 -26.50 19.59
C ARG A 823 28.65 -27.94 19.66
N ALA A 824 28.94 -28.41 20.87
CA ALA A 824 29.39 -29.79 21.08
C ALA A 824 28.42 -30.70 20.33
N VAL A 825 28.91 -31.29 19.24
CA VAL A 825 28.17 -32.27 18.46
C VAL A 825 27.77 -33.37 19.44
N PRO A 826 26.47 -33.64 19.67
CA PRO A 826 26.10 -34.83 20.41
C PRO A 826 26.59 -36.02 19.58
N GLU A 827 27.64 -36.69 20.02
CA GLU A 827 28.24 -37.80 19.27
C GLU A 827 27.17 -38.86 18.94
N PRO A 828 26.87 -39.11 17.65
CA PRO A 828 26.22 -40.34 17.27
C PRO A 828 27.31 -41.42 17.13
N ALA A 829 27.07 -42.59 17.72
CA ALA A 829 27.67 -43.89 17.36
C ALA A 829 28.95 -44.41 18.07
N SER A 830 29.36 -43.88 19.22
CA SER A 830 30.35 -44.56 20.09
C SER A 830 29.83 -45.93 20.62
N ILE A 831 28.50 -46.11 20.64
CA ILE A 831 27.81 -47.38 21.01
C ILE A 831 27.77 -48.39 19.85
N LEU A 832 27.73 -47.96 18.58
CA LEU A 832 27.66 -48.87 17.42
C LEU A 832 29.04 -49.48 17.09
N LEU A 833 30.12 -48.75 17.33
CA LEU A 833 31.50 -49.25 17.19
C LEU A 833 31.90 -50.22 18.31
N THR A 834 31.39 -50.03 19.53
CA THR A 834 31.62 -50.97 20.64
C THR A 834 30.79 -52.26 20.50
N LEU A 835 29.56 -52.19 19.98
CA LEU A 835 28.73 -53.37 19.69
C LEU A 835 29.27 -54.23 18.52
N SER A 836 29.88 -53.62 17.50
CA SER A 836 30.49 -54.35 16.37
C SER A 836 31.82 -55.04 16.75
N LEU A 837 32.60 -54.46 17.66
CA LEU A 837 33.80 -55.09 18.23
C LEU A 837 33.48 -56.24 19.23
N LEU A 838 32.34 -56.16 19.94
CA LEU A 838 31.86 -57.22 20.82
C LEU A 838 31.30 -58.43 20.05
N MET A 839 30.63 -58.23 18.91
CA MET A 839 30.20 -59.35 18.05
C MET A 839 31.37 -60.07 17.36
N ALA A 840 32.43 -59.35 16.98
CA ALA A 840 33.61 -59.95 16.36
C ALA A 840 34.45 -60.81 17.32
N SER A 841 34.38 -60.54 18.64
CA SER A 841 35.10 -61.31 19.67
C SER A 841 34.36 -62.56 20.15
N VAL A 842 33.03 -62.62 19.98
CA VAL A 842 32.22 -63.82 20.30
C VAL A 842 32.28 -64.88 19.19
N LEU A 843 32.47 -64.48 17.93
CA LEU A 843 32.59 -65.41 16.78
C LEU A 843 33.96 -66.10 16.66
N ARG A 844 34.95 -65.76 17.49
CA ARG A 844 36.31 -66.34 17.44
C ARG A 844 36.56 -67.48 18.44
N ARG A 845 35.51 -67.97 19.13
CA ARG A 845 35.62 -69.06 20.13
C ARG A 845 34.93 -70.37 19.75
N SER A 846 34.53 -70.55 18.50
CA SER A 846 34.02 -71.82 17.98
C SER A 846 34.80 -72.27 16.74
N HIS A 847 36.04 -72.71 16.95
CA HIS A 847 36.74 -73.72 16.17
C HIS A 847 37.85 -74.36 17.00
#